data_AF-A0A7W5SGY6-F1
#
_entry.id   AF-A0A7W5SGY6-F1
#
_cell.length_a   1.000
_cell.length_b   1.000
_cell.length_c   1.000
_cell.angle_alpha   90.00
_cell.angle_beta   90.00
_cell.angle_gamma   90.00
#
_symmetry.space_group_name_H-M   'P 1'
#
loop_
_entity.id
_entity.type
_entity.pdbx_description
1 polymer ?
#
loop_
_entity_poly.entity_id
_entity_poly.type
_entity_poly.pdbx_seq_one_letter_code
_entity_poly.pdbx_strand_id
1 'polypeptide(L)'
;MRSANALRAIAVFMTLLITAPQIALAQPSDYPGASLTPRSQAGWDATPNGIDPSAPPDEPQGGLTEAGTPLNKRGGECFPAEPRNLFSDVDMVPGADGKLHPFDYQTSGAVSPEARSAIRGKNTWMLWGEGNDVFWNWVQQHGYGLTDFLVLTDSRNRDQRFARFGLINQPGMKAQTDRTKRLLGLYVDQADGEEIKLKQPGTDIDPKTQALVARPASRSGCEAFEPWDRGQYDKVLAALPDDGLDPDVYGYPSGIVGLRLMPNPDFFGKTDAARKARQYWKTRVEDAPGDPYYTDISVNADPNLVRPFRVSMSCGFCHIAPHPLNPPADVEKPQWSNLSTTVGDQYWNPVSTFANLKKPESFLYQFLASQQPGTIDTSLVSTDHINNPNTITAIFGVPARLDRAQKNPPENQSAANLLIPHIEDPQQGTNPRHTPRVLLDGSDSVGIFGALSRVYLNIGAYSEEWKRVQNSIVGFTPQRPFAVSTALKNSVYWRTADKYRIPYLAAFFTYRSQQDGESVTRPMHLADTPQGKPIIDAERNDAAHGRNVFVENCAVCHSSKQPAGFTLRFSRDWASKDVPSFDSSATLTLPMDFADWQDFTRSKNYGDYVKQIRALAGQPADLPDAFLKDNYLSTDIRVPITLVGTNSARAVGTNAMRGQVWDNFSSETYKSLPAVGEVHFFNPFSGKPADRWGNNDTYAPPAGGPGYYRPASLISLWATAPFLHNNTLGEYTGDPSVKGRMQAFDDAIDKILWSGKRETSSVRLPGDLRGKMALADGDRGFIYRTTQPTWIDFPARFIRPLISSVIGPFWTSFLATYLWMGLAVGAALLAVVGRPRHAGFVFALAAILAGVALRASRVDTVYPLLWLVPVAAAAIAALLWFATRRLWIGKAIFAVLALLSLLASQQANAFFDGKAGDLKVGPIPTGTPVSLVMNMNPEAPAGDLLQAVFGLTRGILRVRKSSLPDGPAWEAFRDEAAAPLMRVSKCPDFVQDRGHWFADALPDDEKKQLKAFLKTL
;
A
#
# COMPACT_ATOMS: atom_id res chain seq x y z
N MET A 1 -15.00 -51.12 11.82
CA MET A 1 -15.07 -49.67 12.07
C MET A 1 -14.33 -48.85 10.99
N ARG A 2 -14.68 -48.98 9.70
CA ARG A 2 -14.09 -48.19 8.60
C ARG A 2 -15.09 -47.84 7.48
N SER A 3 -16.37 -47.77 7.82
CA SER A 3 -17.46 -47.58 6.83
C SER A 3 -18.47 -46.48 7.21
N ALA A 4 -18.14 -45.61 8.18
CA ALA A 4 -19.04 -44.54 8.63
C ALA A 4 -18.64 -43.11 8.17
N ASN A 5 -17.44 -42.91 7.60
CA ASN A 5 -16.96 -41.56 7.22
C ASN A 5 -17.21 -41.18 5.76
N ALA A 6 -17.54 -42.13 4.86
CA ALA A 6 -17.81 -41.83 3.45
C ALA A 6 -19.24 -41.35 3.18
N LEU A 7 -20.21 -41.74 4.03
CA LEU A 7 -21.62 -41.35 3.89
C LEU A 7 -21.95 -39.96 4.48
N ARG A 8 -21.12 -39.44 5.39
CA ARG A 8 -21.27 -38.05 5.88
C ARG A 8 -20.80 -37.00 4.86
N ALA A 9 -19.82 -37.32 4.01
CA ALA A 9 -19.35 -36.41 2.95
C ALA A 9 -20.38 -36.22 1.81
N ILE A 10 -21.18 -37.25 1.52
CA ILE A 10 -22.21 -37.21 0.47
C ILE A 10 -23.52 -36.60 1.01
N ALA A 11 -23.85 -36.80 2.30
CA ALA A 11 -24.99 -36.14 2.92
C ALA A 11 -24.80 -34.62 3.09
N VAL A 12 -23.59 -34.15 3.40
CA VAL A 12 -23.29 -32.70 3.50
C VAL A 12 -23.39 -32.01 2.12
N PHE A 13 -23.11 -32.72 1.02
CA PHE A 13 -23.25 -32.18 -0.33
C PHE A 13 -24.70 -32.07 -0.84
N MET A 14 -25.62 -32.91 -0.34
CA MET A 14 -27.06 -32.80 -0.67
C MET A 14 -27.84 -31.85 0.23
N THR A 15 -27.39 -31.60 1.46
CA THR A 15 -28.12 -30.73 2.40
C THR A 15 -27.92 -29.22 2.10
N LEU A 16 -26.91 -28.87 1.29
CA LEU A 16 -26.65 -27.50 0.83
C LEU A 16 -27.51 -27.07 -0.39
N LEU A 17 -28.38 -27.93 -0.91
CA LEU A 17 -29.19 -27.68 -2.12
C LEU A 17 -30.63 -27.20 -1.84
N ILE A 18 -31.03 -27.02 -0.57
CA ILE A 18 -32.37 -26.55 -0.22
C ILE A 18 -32.28 -25.45 0.85
N THR A 19 -31.86 -24.25 0.46
CA THR A 19 -32.29 -23.02 1.15
C THR A 19 -32.56 -21.94 0.09
N ALA A 20 -33.80 -21.46 0.06
CA ALA A 20 -34.20 -20.29 -0.70
C ALA A 20 -33.58 -19.04 -0.05
N PRO A 21 -33.31 -17.94 -0.79
CA PRO A 21 -32.78 -16.74 -0.17
C PRO A 21 -33.93 -16.07 0.59
N GLN A 22 -33.88 -16.11 1.92
CA GLN A 22 -34.55 -15.09 2.71
C GLN A 22 -33.72 -13.82 2.57
N ILE A 23 -34.32 -12.79 2.00
CA ILE A 23 -33.87 -11.41 2.18
C ILE A 23 -34.16 -11.12 3.66
N ALA A 24 -33.14 -11.33 4.50
CA ALA A 24 -33.20 -11.13 5.93
C ALA A 24 -32.30 -9.95 6.33
N LEU A 25 -32.81 -9.17 7.27
CA LEU A 25 -32.27 -7.93 7.79
C LEU A 25 -30.88 -8.15 8.42
N ALA A 26 -29.90 -7.34 8.00
CA ALA A 26 -28.50 -7.56 8.35
C ALA A 26 -28.18 -7.47 9.88
N GLN A 27 -27.30 -8.36 10.35
CA GLN A 27 -26.66 -8.54 11.67
C GLN A 27 -25.14 -8.81 11.45
N PRO A 28 -24.26 -8.71 12.46
CA PRO A 28 -22.81 -8.95 12.30
C PRO A 28 -22.41 -10.29 11.69
N SER A 29 -23.28 -11.31 11.79
CA SER A 29 -23.12 -12.63 11.14
C SER A 29 -23.18 -12.60 9.61
N ASP A 30 -23.53 -11.47 8.99
CA ASP A 30 -23.73 -11.37 7.54
C ASP A 30 -22.48 -11.02 6.73
N TYR A 31 -21.40 -10.61 7.40
CA TYR A 31 -20.12 -10.30 6.79
C TYR A 31 -19.02 -11.25 7.25
N PRO A 32 -19.15 -12.57 7.04
CA PRO A 32 -18.19 -13.54 7.55
C PRO A 32 -16.78 -13.28 7.02
N GLY A 33 -16.62 -12.74 5.81
CA GLY A 33 -15.30 -12.35 5.27
C GLY A 33 -14.56 -11.30 6.11
N ALA A 34 -15.27 -10.41 6.81
CA ALA A 34 -14.68 -9.32 7.59
C ALA A 34 -14.30 -9.73 9.02
N SER A 35 -14.83 -10.87 9.50
CA SER A 35 -14.65 -11.34 10.88
C SER A 35 -13.59 -12.45 11.03
N LEU A 36 -12.93 -12.85 9.94
CA LEU A 36 -11.95 -13.93 9.96
C LEU A 36 -10.57 -13.46 10.41
N THR A 37 -9.97 -14.20 11.33
CA THR A 37 -8.52 -14.17 11.54
C THR A 37 -7.85 -14.84 10.34
N PRO A 38 -6.94 -14.17 9.62
CA PRO A 38 -6.24 -14.75 8.47
C PRO A 38 -5.38 -15.92 8.91
N ARG A 39 -5.26 -16.95 8.06
CA ARG A 39 -4.40 -18.09 8.35
C ARG A 39 -2.96 -17.77 7.94
N SER A 40 -2.01 -18.32 8.69
CA SER A 40 -0.62 -18.37 8.27
C SER A 40 -0.41 -19.56 7.32
N GLN A 41 0.66 -19.52 6.51
CA GLN A 41 1.13 -20.73 5.81
C GLN A 41 1.38 -21.85 6.82
N ALA A 42 1.08 -23.09 6.41
CA ALA A 42 1.19 -24.26 7.27
C ALA A 42 2.63 -24.42 7.82
N GLY A 43 2.74 -24.59 9.14
CA GLY A 43 4.02 -24.73 9.86
C GLY A 43 4.58 -23.41 10.38
N TRP A 44 4.18 -22.27 9.81
CA TRP A 44 4.61 -20.94 10.25
C TRP A 44 3.78 -20.36 11.39
N ASP A 45 2.59 -20.92 11.63
CA ASP A 45 1.74 -20.64 12.78
C ASP A 45 2.36 -21.10 14.11
N ALA A 46 3.06 -22.24 14.10
CA ALA A 46 3.71 -22.81 15.29
C ALA A 46 5.06 -22.14 15.61
N THR A 47 5.78 -21.66 14.59
CA THR A 47 7.09 -21.02 14.75
C THR A 47 7.18 -19.71 13.95
N PRO A 48 6.34 -18.70 14.26
CA PRO A 48 6.32 -17.45 13.50
C PRO A 48 7.66 -16.70 13.54
N ASN A 49 8.48 -17.00 14.55
CA ASN A 49 9.77 -16.37 14.82
C ASN A 49 10.97 -17.20 14.33
N GLY A 50 10.73 -18.31 13.61
CA GLY A 50 11.80 -19.22 13.16
C GLY A 50 12.63 -18.63 12.01
N ILE A 51 13.90 -19.04 11.92
CA ILE A 51 14.72 -18.79 10.73
C ILE A 51 14.19 -19.62 9.56
N ASP A 52 14.00 -18.96 8.42
CA ASP A 52 14.04 -19.44 7.02
C ASP A 52 15.07 -20.55 6.68
N PRO A 53 14.95 -21.87 6.92
CA PRO A 53 16.04 -22.78 6.54
C PRO A 53 16.27 -22.85 5.01
N SER A 54 15.24 -22.50 4.24
CA SER A 54 15.20 -22.52 2.77
C SER A 54 15.32 -21.13 2.13
N ALA A 55 15.43 -20.08 2.95
CA ALA A 55 15.60 -18.71 2.48
C ALA A 55 16.99 -18.55 1.83
N PRO A 56 17.07 -18.09 0.57
CA PRO A 56 18.34 -17.86 -0.10
C PRO A 56 19.07 -16.63 0.48
N PRO A 57 20.41 -16.56 0.37
CA PRO A 57 21.13 -15.32 0.62
C PRO A 57 20.75 -14.23 -0.40
N ASP A 58 20.90 -12.96 -0.02
CA ASP A 58 20.78 -11.84 -0.97
C ASP A 58 21.93 -11.82 -1.99
N GLU A 59 21.73 -11.14 -3.12
CA GLU A 59 22.71 -11.07 -4.22
C GLU A 59 24.18 -10.82 -3.75
N PRO A 60 24.48 -9.83 -2.87
CA PRO A 60 25.84 -9.62 -2.35
C PRO A 60 26.42 -10.78 -1.53
N GLN A 61 25.59 -11.50 -0.77
CA GLN A 61 26.03 -12.64 0.04
C GLN A 61 26.15 -13.93 -0.80
N GLY A 62 25.19 -14.14 -1.69
CA GLY A 62 25.09 -15.31 -2.56
C GLY A 62 26.15 -15.32 -3.65
N GLY A 63 26.41 -14.16 -4.27
CA GLY A 63 27.31 -14.05 -5.43
C GLY A 63 26.67 -14.51 -6.74
N LEU A 64 25.33 -14.47 -6.84
CA LEU A 64 24.60 -14.74 -8.08
C LEU A 64 23.27 -14.00 -8.11
N THR A 65 22.82 -13.61 -9.31
CA THR A 65 21.44 -13.19 -9.54
C THR A 65 20.49 -14.38 -9.53
N GLU A 66 19.18 -14.14 -9.43
CA GLU A 66 18.16 -15.18 -9.59
C GLU A 66 18.23 -15.89 -10.96
N ALA A 67 18.61 -15.17 -12.02
CA ALA A 67 18.79 -15.75 -13.35
C ALA A 67 20.11 -16.53 -13.49
N GLY A 68 20.92 -16.61 -12.43
CA GLY A 68 22.19 -17.35 -12.40
C GLY A 68 23.39 -16.58 -12.94
N THR A 69 23.30 -15.25 -13.09
CA THR A 69 24.46 -14.44 -13.47
C THR A 69 25.42 -14.33 -12.29
N PRO A 70 26.72 -14.70 -12.44
CA PRO A 70 27.69 -14.58 -11.36
C PRO A 70 27.90 -13.13 -10.93
N LEU A 71 27.93 -12.90 -9.61
CA LEU A 71 28.21 -11.61 -8.98
C LEU A 71 29.44 -11.72 -8.07
N ASN A 72 30.13 -10.62 -7.88
CA ASN A 72 31.15 -10.54 -6.84
C ASN A 72 30.46 -10.48 -5.48
N LYS A 73 30.95 -11.27 -4.53
CA LYS A 73 30.48 -11.18 -3.14
C LYS A 73 30.94 -9.87 -2.53
N ARG A 74 30.02 -9.17 -1.88
CA ARG A 74 30.27 -7.86 -1.27
C ARG A 74 29.86 -7.90 0.20
N GLY A 75 30.72 -7.40 1.08
CA GLY A 75 30.40 -7.19 2.49
C GLY A 75 29.84 -5.80 2.76
N GLY A 76 29.49 -5.51 4.02
CA GLY A 76 28.94 -4.20 4.40
C GLY A 76 29.91 -3.03 4.18
N GLU A 77 31.21 -3.32 4.14
CA GLU A 77 32.26 -2.37 3.80
C GLU A 77 32.24 -1.88 2.35
N CYS A 78 31.54 -2.59 1.45
CA CYS A 78 31.32 -2.16 0.07
C CYS A 78 30.17 -1.15 -0.08
N PHE A 79 29.45 -0.86 1.00
CA PHE A 79 28.29 0.05 0.96
C PHE A 79 28.42 1.21 1.96
N PRO A 80 29.53 1.97 1.94
CA PRO A 80 29.73 3.07 2.88
C PRO A 80 28.63 4.12 2.73
N ALA A 81 28.17 4.66 3.86
CA ALA A 81 27.30 5.83 3.83
C ALA A 81 28.06 7.04 3.26
N GLU A 82 27.36 7.92 2.55
CA GLU A 82 27.93 9.16 2.01
C GLU A 82 28.08 10.18 3.14
N PRO A 83 29.31 10.59 3.52
CA PRO A 83 29.55 11.54 4.61
C PRO A 83 29.33 13.00 4.25
N ARG A 84 29.45 13.38 2.97
CA ARG A 84 29.42 14.79 2.54
C ARG A 84 28.02 15.38 2.72
N ASN A 85 27.93 16.66 3.08
CA ASN A 85 26.66 17.37 3.19
C ASN A 85 26.14 17.81 1.80
N LEU A 86 25.77 16.84 0.96
CA LEU A 86 25.42 17.03 -0.45
C LEU A 86 24.03 17.64 -0.68
N PHE A 87 23.16 17.57 0.33
CA PHE A 87 21.81 18.10 0.28
C PHE A 87 21.62 19.21 1.32
N SER A 88 22.65 20.04 1.53
CA SER A 88 22.60 21.15 2.50
C SER A 88 21.44 22.09 2.25
N ASP A 89 21.08 22.29 0.98
CA ASP A 89 20.04 23.24 0.59
C ASP A 89 18.62 22.70 0.79
N VAL A 90 18.44 21.37 0.93
CA VAL A 90 17.12 20.78 1.20
C VAL A 90 16.75 20.99 2.67
N ASP A 91 15.46 21.09 3.01
CA ASP A 91 14.97 21.30 4.39
C ASP A 91 15.38 22.65 4.98
N MET A 92 15.10 23.73 4.25
CA MET A 92 15.36 25.10 4.69
C MET A 92 14.55 25.43 5.96
N VAL A 93 15.20 26.09 6.93
CA VAL A 93 14.59 26.48 8.21
C VAL A 93 14.54 28.01 8.37
N PRO A 94 13.53 28.57 9.05
CA PRO A 94 13.46 30.00 9.30
C PRO A 94 14.49 30.43 10.36
N GLY A 95 15.21 31.52 10.08
CA GLY A 95 16.12 32.17 11.03
C GLY A 95 15.40 33.16 11.93
N ALA A 96 16.14 33.70 12.90
CA ALA A 96 15.63 34.73 13.81
C ALA A 96 15.20 36.03 13.10
N ASP A 97 15.70 36.27 11.88
CA ASP A 97 15.30 37.39 11.01
C ASP A 97 14.04 37.08 10.17
N GLY A 98 13.45 35.91 10.34
CA GLY A 98 12.29 35.43 9.60
C GLY A 98 12.59 34.95 8.17
N LYS A 99 13.87 34.89 7.76
CA LYS A 99 14.26 34.38 6.44
C LYS A 99 14.65 32.92 6.51
N LEU A 100 14.36 32.18 5.44
CA LEU A 100 14.78 30.79 5.32
C LEU A 100 16.28 30.69 5.01
N HIS A 101 16.95 29.74 5.66
CA HIS A 101 18.35 29.41 5.43
C HIS A 101 18.55 27.89 5.47
N PRO A 102 19.65 27.36 4.88
CA PRO A 102 19.99 25.95 4.98
C PRO A 102 20.11 25.49 6.43
N PHE A 103 19.64 24.28 6.75
CA PHE A 103 19.75 23.74 8.10
C PHE A 103 21.23 23.60 8.53
N ASP A 104 21.56 24.12 9.70
CA ASP A 104 22.92 24.14 10.20
C ASP A 104 23.31 22.85 10.94
N TYR A 105 24.38 22.21 10.46
CA TYR A 105 25.01 21.04 11.09
C TYR A 105 26.31 21.39 11.82
N GLN A 106 26.68 22.67 11.87
CA GLN A 106 27.92 23.11 12.49
C GLN A 106 27.75 23.38 13.99
N THR A 107 28.87 23.30 14.70
CA THR A 107 29.02 23.67 16.11
C THR A 107 30.40 24.31 16.25
N SER A 108 30.43 25.58 16.63
CA SER A 108 31.67 26.37 16.70
C SER A 108 32.49 26.34 15.39
N GLY A 109 31.80 26.36 14.24
CA GLY A 109 32.41 26.34 12.91
C GLY A 109 32.87 24.97 12.40
N ALA A 110 32.59 23.87 13.11
CA ALA A 110 32.94 22.50 12.69
C ALA A 110 31.74 21.55 12.75
N VAL A 111 31.74 20.49 11.94
CA VAL A 111 30.69 19.45 11.97
C VAL A 111 31.07 18.37 12.98
N SER A 112 30.26 18.17 14.03
CA SER A 112 30.49 17.15 15.05
C SER A 112 30.26 15.72 14.53
N PRO A 113 30.74 14.66 15.22
CA PRO A 113 30.42 13.28 14.88
C PRO A 113 28.92 12.97 14.83
N GLU A 114 28.14 13.58 15.72
CA GLU A 114 26.68 13.42 15.81
C GLU A 114 26.01 14.07 14.60
N ALA A 115 26.41 15.32 14.27
CA ALA A 115 25.94 16.02 13.09
C ALA A 115 26.32 15.28 11.79
N ARG A 116 27.51 14.68 11.76
CA ARG A 116 27.95 13.84 10.63
C ARG A 116 27.06 12.60 10.47
N SER A 117 26.62 12.01 11.57
CA SER A 117 25.68 10.88 11.54
C SER A 117 24.31 11.30 10.99
N ALA A 118 23.83 12.49 11.36
CA ALA A 118 22.61 13.07 10.80
C ALA A 118 22.73 13.36 9.29
N ILE A 119 23.87 13.90 8.82
CA ILE A 119 24.14 14.10 7.39
C ILE A 119 24.11 12.77 6.63
N ARG A 120 24.76 11.72 7.17
CA ARG A 120 24.70 10.36 6.60
C ARG A 120 23.27 9.82 6.55
N GLY A 121 22.45 10.16 7.54
CA GLY A 121 21.05 9.81 7.61
C GLY A 121 20.24 10.49 6.50
N LYS A 122 20.41 11.79 6.32
CA LYS A 122 19.79 12.55 5.22
C LYS A 122 20.16 11.94 3.87
N ASN A 123 21.44 11.68 3.62
CA ASN A 123 21.90 11.03 2.39
C ASN A 123 21.29 9.63 2.21
N THR A 124 21.15 8.87 3.29
CA THR A 124 20.51 7.55 3.28
C THR A 124 19.02 7.66 2.91
N TRP A 125 18.29 8.60 3.48
CA TRP A 125 16.88 8.86 3.17
C TRP A 125 16.67 9.21 1.68
N MET A 126 17.56 10.05 1.15
CA MET A 126 17.52 10.54 -0.23
C MET A 126 17.92 9.47 -1.27
N LEU A 127 18.88 8.59 -0.94
CA LEU A 127 19.60 7.81 -1.97
C LEU A 127 19.62 6.29 -1.76
N TRP A 128 19.52 5.81 -0.52
CA TRP A 128 19.71 4.38 -0.24
C TRP A 128 18.47 3.59 -0.68
N GLY A 129 18.66 2.52 -1.46
CA GLY A 129 17.58 1.62 -1.87
C GLY A 129 17.69 0.19 -1.32
N GLU A 130 18.73 -0.12 -0.56
CA GLU A 130 18.88 -1.42 0.13
C GLU A 130 18.75 -2.66 -0.78
N GLY A 131 19.22 -2.56 -2.03
CA GLY A 131 19.15 -3.64 -3.02
C GLY A 131 17.74 -3.90 -3.57
N ASN A 132 16.78 -3.00 -3.35
CA ASN A 132 15.42 -3.17 -3.84
C ASN A 132 15.27 -3.05 -5.37
N ASP A 133 16.32 -2.67 -6.10
CA ASP A 133 16.35 -2.70 -7.55
C ASP A 133 16.12 -4.10 -8.11
N VAL A 134 16.52 -5.14 -7.36
CA VAL A 134 16.21 -6.54 -7.65
C VAL A 134 14.70 -6.79 -7.60
N PHE A 135 14.03 -6.31 -6.56
CA PHE A 135 12.59 -6.47 -6.39
C PHE A 135 11.81 -5.76 -7.50
N TRP A 136 12.12 -4.49 -7.77
CA TRP A 136 11.41 -3.74 -8.80
C TRP A 136 11.66 -4.29 -10.20
N ASN A 137 12.88 -4.76 -10.50
CA ASN A 137 13.15 -5.48 -11.75
C ASN A 137 12.32 -6.79 -11.84
N TRP A 138 12.20 -7.53 -10.73
CA TRP A 138 11.36 -8.73 -10.68
C TRP A 138 9.88 -8.41 -10.92
N VAL A 139 9.34 -7.35 -10.30
CA VAL A 139 7.95 -6.89 -10.51
C VAL A 139 7.72 -6.48 -11.97
N GLN A 140 8.69 -5.86 -12.64
CA GLN A 140 8.55 -5.51 -14.06
C GLN A 140 8.44 -6.73 -14.99
N GLN A 141 9.10 -7.83 -14.62
CA GLN A 141 9.08 -9.08 -15.39
C GLN A 141 7.90 -9.99 -15.00
N HIS A 142 7.47 -9.99 -13.73
CA HIS A 142 6.51 -10.95 -13.18
C HIS A 142 5.22 -10.33 -12.63
N GLY A 143 5.15 -9.00 -12.52
CA GLY A 143 4.01 -8.23 -12.03
C GLY A 143 2.89 -8.02 -13.05
N TYR A 144 2.73 -8.98 -13.97
CA TYR A 144 1.58 -9.11 -14.86
C TYR A 144 1.30 -7.91 -15.78
N GLY A 145 2.35 -7.18 -16.19
CA GLY A 145 2.24 -6.04 -17.09
C GLY A 145 1.54 -4.84 -16.46
N LEU A 146 1.76 -4.63 -15.16
CA LEU A 146 1.15 -3.54 -14.40
C LEU A 146 2.00 -2.25 -14.46
N THR A 147 3.31 -2.34 -14.21
CA THR A 147 4.22 -1.18 -14.17
C THR A 147 5.60 -1.48 -14.77
N ASP A 148 6.24 -0.45 -15.33
CA ASP A 148 7.67 -0.41 -15.68
C ASP A 148 8.29 0.95 -15.32
N PHE A 149 9.30 0.96 -14.43
CA PHE A 149 9.91 2.21 -13.97
C PHE A 149 10.82 2.86 -15.03
N LEU A 150 11.35 2.12 -16.00
CA LEU A 150 12.07 2.76 -17.10
C LEU A 150 11.12 3.51 -18.04
N VAL A 151 9.87 3.05 -18.17
CA VAL A 151 8.80 3.80 -18.83
C VAL A 151 8.43 5.05 -18.02
N LEU A 152 8.41 4.94 -16.68
CA LEU A 152 8.16 6.08 -15.80
C LEU A 152 9.22 7.19 -15.96
N THR A 153 10.49 6.79 -16.13
CA THR A 153 11.61 7.73 -16.29
C THR A 153 11.71 8.37 -17.67
N ASP A 154 10.79 8.09 -18.60
CA ASP A 154 10.80 8.62 -19.96
C ASP A 154 11.04 10.14 -19.97
N SER A 155 12.19 10.54 -20.51
CA SER A 155 12.64 11.94 -20.51
C SER A 155 11.71 12.89 -21.26
N ARG A 156 10.91 12.36 -22.19
CA ARG A 156 9.91 13.15 -22.93
C ARG A 156 8.78 13.68 -22.05
N ASN A 157 8.61 13.10 -20.87
CA ASN A 157 7.61 13.56 -19.90
C ASN A 157 8.18 14.53 -18.86
N ARG A 158 9.49 14.83 -18.86
CA ARG A 158 10.15 15.63 -17.80
C ARG A 158 9.40 16.91 -17.46
N ASP A 159 9.05 17.72 -18.47
CA ASP A 159 8.43 19.04 -18.28
C ASP A 159 6.93 18.99 -17.89
N GLN A 160 6.42 17.81 -17.54
CA GLN A 160 5.04 17.59 -17.10
C GLN A 160 4.94 16.50 -16.01
N ARG A 161 6.07 16.10 -15.39
CA ARG A 161 6.08 14.96 -14.45
C ARG A 161 5.37 15.31 -13.16
N PHE A 162 5.58 16.51 -12.63
CA PHE A 162 4.87 16.93 -11.43
C PHE A 162 3.37 17.06 -11.71
N ALA A 163 3.01 17.81 -12.75
CA ALA A 163 1.60 18.07 -13.08
C ALA A 163 0.80 16.80 -13.41
N ARG A 164 1.42 15.79 -14.04
CA ARG A 164 0.72 14.54 -14.43
C ARG A 164 0.84 13.43 -13.38
N PHE A 165 1.99 13.32 -12.73
CA PHE A 165 2.36 12.14 -11.94
C PHE A 165 2.67 12.45 -10.48
N GLY A 166 2.79 13.72 -10.10
CA GLY A 166 3.24 14.15 -8.77
C GLY A 166 4.74 13.97 -8.54
N LEU A 167 5.50 13.53 -9.54
CA LEU A 167 6.90 13.13 -9.35
C LEU A 167 7.84 14.34 -9.41
N ILE A 168 8.86 14.34 -8.53
CA ILE A 168 9.83 15.43 -8.43
C ILE A 168 10.98 15.21 -9.41
N ASN A 169 11.15 16.15 -10.34
CA ASN A 169 12.32 16.20 -11.20
C ASN A 169 13.58 16.48 -10.37
N GLN A 170 14.64 15.70 -10.59
CA GLN A 170 15.95 15.96 -9.99
C GLN A 170 16.52 17.30 -10.52
N PRO A 171 16.87 18.25 -9.64
CA PRO A 171 17.57 19.48 -10.04
C PRO A 171 18.93 19.19 -10.73
N GLY A 172 19.35 20.07 -11.64
CA GLY A 172 20.60 19.91 -12.40
C GLY A 172 20.52 19.00 -13.62
N MET A 173 19.31 18.54 -13.98
CA MET A 173 19.05 17.71 -15.16
C MET A 173 18.10 18.39 -16.15
N LYS A 174 18.16 17.97 -17.42
CA LYS A 174 17.28 18.44 -18.50
C LYS A 174 16.72 17.31 -19.33
N ALA A 175 15.62 17.60 -20.02
CA ALA A 175 14.94 16.65 -20.89
C ALA A 175 15.84 16.29 -22.10
N GLN A 176 15.70 15.05 -22.56
CA GLN A 176 16.27 14.52 -23.78
C GLN A 176 15.17 13.86 -24.59
N THR A 177 14.69 14.57 -25.62
CA THR A 177 13.60 14.09 -26.50
C THR A 177 14.10 13.66 -27.87
N ASP A 178 15.38 13.86 -28.18
CA ASP A 178 16.00 13.50 -29.46
C ASP A 178 16.18 11.98 -29.57
N ARG A 179 15.44 11.37 -30.51
CA ARG A 179 15.46 9.93 -30.76
C ARG A 179 16.84 9.40 -31.16
N THR A 180 17.70 10.24 -31.76
CA THR A 180 19.07 9.86 -32.17
C THR A 180 20.04 9.77 -31.01
N LYS A 181 19.70 10.38 -29.86
CA LYS A 181 20.51 10.41 -28.64
C LYS A 181 20.03 9.42 -27.57
N ARG A 182 19.13 8.50 -27.95
CA ARG A 182 18.64 7.45 -27.04
C ARG A 182 19.79 6.58 -26.56
N LEU A 183 19.83 6.29 -25.27
CA LEU A 183 20.77 5.36 -24.67
C LEU A 183 20.16 3.96 -24.68
N LEU A 184 20.67 3.05 -25.52
CA LEU A 184 20.11 1.70 -25.70
C LEU A 184 18.60 1.73 -25.99
N GLY A 185 18.13 2.71 -26.77
CA GLY A 185 16.71 2.91 -27.10
C GLY A 185 15.89 3.61 -26.00
N LEU A 186 16.50 4.01 -24.89
CA LEU A 186 15.84 4.73 -23.81
C LEU A 186 16.00 6.25 -23.91
N TYR A 187 14.97 6.99 -23.51
CA TYR A 187 15.01 8.45 -23.32
C TYR A 187 15.36 8.74 -21.86
N VAL A 188 16.63 9.03 -21.61
CA VAL A 188 17.16 9.29 -20.26
C VAL A 188 17.49 10.78 -20.12
N ASP A 189 17.02 11.39 -19.02
CA ASP A 189 17.36 12.78 -18.67
C ASP A 189 18.88 12.99 -18.69
N GLN A 190 19.33 14.15 -19.14
CA GLN A 190 20.75 14.46 -19.31
C GLN A 190 21.21 15.50 -18.28
N ALA A 191 22.51 15.50 -17.98
CA ALA A 191 23.11 16.54 -17.15
C ALA A 191 22.89 17.93 -17.78
N ASP A 192 22.53 18.91 -16.97
CA ASP A 192 22.50 20.32 -17.38
C ASP A 192 23.81 21.02 -17.02
N GLY A 193 24.89 20.66 -17.73
CA GLY A 193 26.23 21.14 -17.41
C GLY A 193 26.71 20.62 -16.06
N GLU A 194 27.43 21.46 -15.32
CA GLU A 194 27.97 21.12 -13.99
C GLU A 194 26.93 21.22 -12.86
N GLU A 195 25.71 21.72 -13.13
CA GLU A 195 24.66 21.84 -12.11
C GLU A 195 24.13 20.49 -11.64
N ILE A 196 24.42 19.40 -12.37
CA ILE A 196 24.13 18.03 -11.91
C ILE A 196 24.99 17.62 -10.70
N LYS A 197 26.17 18.21 -10.53
CA LYS A 197 27.09 17.83 -9.45
C LYS A 197 26.52 18.30 -8.12
N LEU A 198 26.29 17.37 -7.20
CA LEU A 198 25.87 17.71 -5.85
C LEU A 198 27.01 18.46 -5.14
N LYS A 199 26.71 19.66 -4.67
CA LYS A 199 27.68 20.58 -4.04
C LYS A 199 27.57 20.43 -2.52
N GLN A 200 28.72 20.31 -1.84
CA GLN A 200 28.78 20.42 -0.38
C GLN A 200 29.18 21.85 0.01
N PRO A 201 28.75 22.35 1.18
CA PRO A 201 29.21 23.63 1.70
C PRO A 201 30.74 23.68 1.82
N GLY A 202 31.33 24.84 1.55
CA GLY A 202 32.77 25.07 1.77
C GLY A 202 33.19 24.91 3.24
N THR A 203 32.21 24.90 4.14
CA THR A 203 32.36 24.69 5.58
C THR A 203 32.26 23.22 5.99
N ASP A 204 32.00 22.30 5.07
CA ASP A 204 31.97 20.85 5.31
C ASP A 204 33.40 20.26 5.36
N ILE A 205 34.15 20.67 6.39
CA ILE A 205 35.55 20.33 6.60
C ILE A 205 35.67 19.09 7.50
N ASP A 206 36.55 18.16 7.12
CA ASP A 206 36.93 17.03 7.97
C ASP A 206 37.88 17.53 9.07
N PRO A 207 37.51 17.40 10.35
CA PRO A 207 38.33 17.89 11.45
C PRO A 207 39.72 17.22 11.52
N LYS A 208 39.89 16.02 10.95
CA LYS A 208 41.17 15.31 10.96
C LYS A 208 42.13 15.78 9.88
N THR A 209 41.62 16.06 8.68
CA THR A 209 42.46 16.42 7.52
C THR A 209 42.53 17.93 7.28
N GLN A 210 41.62 18.70 7.89
CA GLN A 210 41.44 20.14 7.64
C GLN A 210 41.14 20.48 6.16
N ALA A 211 40.70 19.48 5.40
CA ALA A 211 40.24 19.63 4.02
C ALA A 211 38.73 19.37 3.93
N LEU A 212 38.13 19.72 2.80
CA LEU A 212 36.76 19.32 2.49
C LEU A 212 36.60 17.81 2.63
N VAL A 213 35.48 17.39 3.24
CA VAL A 213 35.14 15.97 3.36
C VAL A 213 35.14 15.35 1.97
N ALA A 214 35.92 14.29 1.81
CA ALA A 214 36.02 13.58 0.55
C ALA A 214 34.93 12.50 0.44
N ARG A 215 34.57 12.18 -0.81
CA ARG A 215 33.80 10.96 -1.10
C ARG A 215 34.56 9.75 -0.53
N PRO A 216 33.87 8.75 0.05
CA PRO A 216 34.50 7.49 0.43
C PRO A 216 35.26 6.90 -0.75
N ALA A 217 36.48 6.42 -0.50
CA ALA A 217 37.25 5.74 -1.53
C ALA A 217 36.53 4.46 -1.95
N SER A 218 36.36 4.27 -3.26
CA SER A 218 35.89 2.99 -3.79
C SER A 218 36.91 1.91 -3.42
N ARG A 219 36.44 0.83 -2.81
CA ARG A 219 37.29 -0.27 -2.35
C ARG A 219 37.47 -1.27 -3.48
N SER A 220 38.71 -1.74 -3.68
CA SER A 220 39.00 -2.81 -4.62
C SER A 220 38.16 -4.05 -4.31
N GLY A 221 37.53 -4.64 -5.33
CA GLY A 221 36.69 -5.84 -5.18
C GLY A 221 35.22 -5.57 -4.83
N CYS A 222 34.78 -4.30 -4.79
CA CYS A 222 33.37 -3.96 -4.58
C CYS A 222 32.57 -3.74 -5.87
N GLU A 223 33.18 -3.89 -7.06
CA GLU A 223 32.45 -3.96 -8.33
C GLU A 223 31.39 -5.07 -8.26
N ALA A 224 30.16 -4.83 -8.73
CA ALA A 224 29.07 -5.80 -8.58
C ALA A 224 29.26 -7.09 -9.41
N PHE A 225 29.78 -6.98 -10.63
CA PHE A 225 29.97 -8.11 -11.55
C PHE A 225 31.00 -7.80 -12.64
N GLU A 226 31.51 -8.84 -13.31
CA GLU A 226 32.37 -8.70 -14.49
C GLU A 226 31.50 -8.55 -15.77
N PRO A 227 31.63 -7.46 -16.55
CA PRO A 227 30.88 -7.31 -17.78
C PRO A 227 31.44 -8.19 -18.90
N TRP A 228 30.56 -8.65 -19.81
CA TRP A 228 30.98 -9.42 -20.99
C TRP A 228 31.85 -8.61 -21.96
N ASP A 229 31.45 -7.36 -22.21
CA ASP A 229 32.17 -6.40 -23.06
C ASP A 229 32.42 -5.13 -22.23
N ARG A 230 33.62 -5.01 -21.68
CA ARG A 230 34.00 -3.87 -20.83
C ARG A 230 33.95 -2.56 -21.60
N GLY A 231 34.34 -2.54 -22.88
CA GLY A 231 34.35 -1.32 -23.68
C GLY A 231 32.94 -0.80 -24.00
N GLN A 232 31.99 -1.69 -24.31
CA GLN A 232 30.59 -1.31 -24.46
C GLN A 232 29.99 -0.84 -23.14
N TYR A 233 30.26 -1.56 -22.05
CA TYR A 233 29.78 -1.23 -20.72
C TYR A 233 30.23 0.16 -20.29
N ASP A 234 31.53 0.44 -20.34
CA ASP A 234 32.11 1.73 -19.94
C ASP A 234 31.57 2.88 -20.81
N LYS A 235 31.33 2.66 -22.11
CA LYS A 235 30.69 3.66 -23.00
C LYS A 235 29.26 3.99 -22.59
N VAL A 236 28.47 2.98 -22.21
CA VAL A 236 27.09 3.16 -21.75
C VAL A 236 27.08 3.95 -20.44
N LEU A 237 27.95 3.58 -19.50
CA LEU A 237 28.05 4.28 -18.21
C LEU A 237 28.52 5.73 -18.37
N ALA A 238 29.46 5.99 -19.29
CA ALA A 238 29.92 7.36 -19.58
C ALA A 238 28.84 8.26 -20.19
N ALA A 239 27.77 7.68 -20.76
CA ALA A 239 26.63 8.43 -21.29
C ALA A 239 25.53 8.70 -20.25
N LEU A 240 25.63 8.08 -19.06
CA LEU A 240 24.73 8.38 -17.96
C LEU A 240 25.18 9.67 -17.24
N PRO A 241 24.24 10.48 -16.72
CA PRO A 241 24.58 11.66 -15.94
C PRO A 241 25.31 11.26 -14.65
N ASP A 242 26.35 12.00 -14.28
CA ASP A 242 27.14 11.74 -13.06
C ASP A 242 26.97 12.92 -12.10
N ASP A 243 26.34 12.67 -10.94
CA ASP A 243 26.11 13.66 -9.90
C ASP A 243 27.18 13.71 -8.80
N GLY A 244 28.28 12.95 -8.97
CA GLY A 244 29.42 12.92 -8.06
C GLY A 244 29.28 11.95 -6.89
N LEU A 245 28.27 11.08 -6.90
CA LEU A 245 28.10 9.97 -5.97
C LEU A 245 28.91 8.74 -6.39
N ASP A 246 28.95 7.71 -5.54
CA ASP A 246 29.50 6.40 -5.89
C ASP A 246 28.41 5.55 -6.60
N PRO A 247 28.55 5.26 -7.90
CA PRO A 247 27.54 4.51 -8.65
C PRO A 247 27.45 3.04 -8.24
N ASP A 248 28.48 2.45 -7.62
CA ASP A 248 28.42 1.04 -7.15
C ASP A 248 27.55 0.89 -5.90
N VAL A 249 27.36 2.00 -5.15
CA VAL A 249 26.53 2.04 -3.93
C VAL A 249 25.14 2.61 -4.23
N TYR A 250 25.07 3.69 -5.01
CA TYR A 250 23.83 4.46 -5.19
C TYR A 250 23.28 4.44 -6.63
N GLY A 251 23.98 3.86 -7.61
CA GLY A 251 23.58 3.90 -9.03
C GLY A 251 23.76 5.27 -9.67
N TYR A 252 23.10 5.52 -10.79
CA TYR A 252 23.11 6.79 -11.54
C TYR A 252 21.75 7.51 -11.40
N PRO A 253 21.70 8.86 -11.48
CA PRO A 253 20.43 9.59 -11.43
C PRO A 253 19.52 9.23 -12.61
N SER A 254 18.25 8.99 -12.31
CA SER A 254 17.23 8.65 -13.31
C SER A 254 16.55 9.86 -13.97
N GLY A 255 16.68 11.05 -13.37
CA GLY A 255 15.85 12.22 -13.68
C GLY A 255 14.78 12.52 -12.64
N ILE A 256 14.42 11.54 -11.81
CA ILE A 256 13.41 11.65 -10.74
C ILE A 256 14.09 11.47 -9.39
N VAL A 257 13.80 12.36 -8.43
CA VAL A 257 14.35 12.28 -7.08
C VAL A 257 13.93 10.97 -6.41
N GLY A 258 14.90 10.26 -5.82
CA GLY A 258 14.68 8.99 -5.14
C GLY A 258 14.68 7.75 -6.05
N LEU A 259 14.78 7.91 -7.37
CA LEU A 259 14.98 6.80 -8.31
C LEU A 259 16.39 6.81 -8.92
N ARG A 260 17.06 5.66 -8.92
CA ARG A 260 18.42 5.50 -9.43
C ARG A 260 18.53 4.33 -10.40
N LEU A 261 19.31 4.49 -11.46
CA LEU A 261 19.59 3.47 -12.46
C LEU A 261 20.79 2.63 -12.01
N MET A 262 20.57 1.34 -11.82
CA MET A 262 21.58 0.34 -11.50
C MET A 262 21.87 -0.51 -12.75
N PRO A 263 23.12 -0.66 -13.21
CA PRO A 263 23.42 -1.54 -14.33
C PRO A 263 22.99 -2.98 -14.05
N ASN A 264 22.21 -3.58 -14.97
CA ASN A 264 21.66 -4.91 -14.75
C ASN A 264 22.70 -6.00 -15.07
N PRO A 265 23.12 -6.83 -14.09
CA PRO A 265 24.05 -7.93 -14.35
C PRO A 265 23.49 -8.93 -15.37
N ASP A 266 22.17 -9.15 -15.39
CA ASP A 266 21.53 -10.07 -16.34
C ASP A 266 21.51 -9.54 -17.78
N PHE A 267 21.89 -8.27 -17.97
CA PHE A 267 22.07 -7.65 -19.28
C PHE A 267 23.56 -7.51 -19.65
N PHE A 268 24.40 -7.06 -18.72
CA PHE A 268 25.81 -6.73 -19.01
C PHE A 268 26.81 -7.82 -18.60
N GLY A 269 26.44 -8.73 -17.71
CA GLY A 269 27.31 -9.72 -17.11
C GLY A 269 27.94 -10.69 -18.11
N LYS A 270 29.05 -11.30 -17.70
CA LYS A 270 29.85 -12.22 -18.51
C LYS A 270 29.21 -13.62 -18.64
N THR A 271 28.01 -13.68 -19.24
CA THR A 271 27.28 -14.92 -19.51
C THR A 271 26.67 -14.95 -20.91
N ASP A 272 26.43 -16.15 -21.44
CA ASP A 272 25.69 -16.33 -22.69
C ASP A 272 24.23 -15.87 -22.59
N ALA A 273 23.62 -15.99 -21.40
CA ALA A 273 22.26 -15.51 -21.16
C ALA A 273 22.18 -13.98 -21.30
N ALA A 274 23.12 -13.26 -20.66
CA ALA A 274 23.21 -11.81 -20.79
C ALA A 274 23.45 -11.38 -22.24
N ARG A 275 24.32 -12.09 -22.98
CA ARG A 275 24.52 -11.84 -24.42
C ARG A 275 23.22 -11.97 -25.21
N LYS A 276 22.43 -13.02 -24.97
CA LYS A 276 21.13 -13.23 -25.63
C LYS A 276 20.11 -12.16 -25.23
N ALA A 277 20.08 -11.77 -23.96
CA ALA A 277 19.26 -10.67 -23.46
C ALA A 277 19.53 -9.36 -24.21
N ARG A 278 20.80 -8.98 -24.39
CA ARG A 278 21.18 -7.78 -25.17
C ARG A 278 20.75 -7.87 -26.63
N GLN A 279 20.95 -9.02 -27.26
CA GLN A 279 20.51 -9.23 -28.65
C GLN A 279 18.98 -9.11 -28.77
N TYR A 280 18.26 -9.69 -27.81
CA TYR A 280 16.80 -9.60 -27.77
C TYR A 280 16.35 -8.16 -27.58
N TRP A 281 16.88 -7.44 -26.59
CA TRP A 281 16.62 -6.01 -26.37
C TRP A 281 16.89 -5.17 -27.61
N LYS A 282 18.07 -5.34 -28.22
CA LYS A 282 18.46 -4.61 -29.43
C LYS A 282 17.42 -4.77 -30.53
N THR A 283 16.98 -6.00 -30.80
CA THR A 283 15.97 -6.26 -31.86
C THR A 283 14.58 -5.74 -31.52
N ARG A 284 14.18 -5.77 -30.24
CA ARG A 284 12.82 -5.42 -29.79
C ARG A 284 12.65 -3.93 -29.48
N VAL A 285 13.73 -3.23 -29.12
CA VAL A 285 13.69 -1.86 -28.60
C VAL A 285 14.55 -0.91 -29.42
N GLU A 286 15.84 -1.22 -29.63
CA GLU A 286 16.77 -0.29 -30.28
C GLU A 286 16.52 -0.15 -31.78
N ASP A 287 16.47 -1.29 -32.47
CA ASP A 287 16.35 -1.38 -33.94
C ASP A 287 14.89 -1.31 -34.42
N ALA A 288 13.93 -1.40 -33.50
CA ALA A 288 12.52 -1.37 -33.83
C ALA A 288 12.07 0.02 -34.34
N PRO A 289 11.20 0.09 -35.36
CA PRO A 289 10.63 1.35 -35.82
C PRO A 289 9.72 1.96 -34.75
N GLY A 290 9.74 3.28 -34.62
CA GLY A 290 9.08 4.00 -33.52
C GLY A 290 9.74 3.76 -32.16
N ASP A 291 8.94 3.79 -31.10
CA ASP A 291 9.39 3.58 -29.72
C ASP A 291 8.49 2.56 -29.00
N PRO A 292 8.41 1.31 -29.50
CA PRO A 292 7.43 0.33 -29.03
C PRO A 292 7.60 -0.03 -27.56
N TYR A 293 8.78 0.16 -26.97
CA TYR A 293 8.97 0.04 -25.53
C TYR A 293 8.07 0.98 -24.72
N TYR A 294 7.72 2.15 -25.24
CA TYR A 294 6.85 3.11 -24.53
C TYR A 294 5.38 3.02 -24.98
N THR A 295 5.09 2.37 -26.11
CA THR A 295 3.76 2.43 -26.75
C THR A 295 3.10 1.08 -26.98
N ASP A 296 3.84 -0.03 -26.90
CA ASP A 296 3.36 -1.37 -27.17
C ASP A 296 3.50 -2.28 -25.94
N ILE A 297 2.35 -2.66 -25.38
CA ILE A 297 2.26 -3.58 -24.23
C ILE A 297 2.92 -4.92 -24.53
N SER A 298 2.95 -5.36 -25.80
CA SER A 298 3.60 -6.60 -26.22
C SER A 298 5.13 -6.54 -26.06
N VAL A 299 5.72 -5.35 -26.01
CA VAL A 299 7.15 -5.14 -25.79
C VAL A 299 7.45 -4.85 -24.32
N ASN A 300 6.86 -3.82 -23.72
CA ASN A 300 7.23 -3.46 -22.34
C ASN A 300 6.77 -4.46 -21.28
N ALA A 301 5.61 -5.11 -21.42
CA ALA A 301 5.19 -6.15 -20.48
C ALA A 301 5.79 -7.52 -20.79
N ASP A 302 6.88 -7.61 -21.56
CA ASP A 302 7.52 -8.88 -21.93
C ASP A 302 8.39 -9.43 -20.79
N PRO A 303 8.05 -10.59 -20.21
CA PRO A 303 8.82 -11.20 -19.14
C PRO A 303 10.21 -11.64 -19.61
N ASN A 304 10.41 -11.89 -20.91
CA ASN A 304 11.72 -12.29 -21.45
C ASN A 304 12.61 -11.10 -21.81
N LEU A 305 12.07 -9.87 -21.80
CA LEU A 305 12.83 -8.68 -22.11
C LEU A 305 13.62 -8.25 -20.85
N VAL A 306 14.91 -8.58 -20.81
CA VAL A 306 15.78 -8.11 -19.72
C VAL A 306 16.14 -6.65 -19.97
N ARG A 307 15.87 -5.79 -18.98
CA ARG A 307 16.16 -4.34 -19.05
C ARG A 307 17.66 -4.08 -18.84
N PRO A 308 18.25 -3.09 -19.52
CA PRO A 308 19.66 -2.73 -19.30
C PRO A 308 19.92 -2.17 -17.90
N PHE A 309 18.93 -1.51 -17.30
CA PHE A 309 19.03 -0.95 -15.96
C PHE A 309 17.92 -1.50 -15.06
N ARG A 310 18.29 -1.87 -13.84
CA ARG A 310 17.35 -2.04 -12.72
C ARG A 310 17.13 -0.66 -12.09
N VAL A 311 15.96 -0.42 -11.52
CA VAL A 311 15.65 0.87 -10.88
C VAL A 311 15.59 0.71 -9.37
N SER A 312 16.52 1.34 -8.67
CA SER A 312 16.56 1.43 -7.21
C SER A 312 15.68 2.57 -6.73
N MET A 313 14.96 2.35 -5.62
CA MET A 313 14.05 3.31 -5.01
C MET A 313 14.51 3.63 -3.59
N SER A 314 14.63 4.92 -3.25
CA SER A 314 14.83 5.36 -1.86
C SER A 314 13.52 5.82 -1.21
N CYS A 315 13.53 6.02 0.11
CA CYS A 315 12.37 6.61 0.83
C CYS A 315 12.02 8.01 0.29
N GLY A 316 13.02 8.73 -0.23
CA GLY A 316 12.85 10.04 -0.85
C GLY A 316 11.87 10.06 -2.03
N PHE A 317 11.69 8.94 -2.74
CA PHE A 317 10.77 8.87 -3.88
C PHE A 317 9.32 9.19 -3.51
N CYS A 318 8.90 8.78 -2.32
CA CYS A 318 7.56 9.08 -1.80
C CYS A 318 7.58 10.31 -0.87
N HIS A 319 8.64 10.51 -0.09
CA HIS A 319 8.59 11.51 1.00
C HIS A 319 9.06 12.91 0.64
N ILE A 320 9.68 13.11 -0.53
CA ILE A 320 10.19 14.42 -0.94
C ILE A 320 9.15 15.17 -1.77
N ALA A 321 8.87 16.40 -1.36
CA ALA A 321 7.89 17.27 -2.04
C ALA A 321 8.32 18.73 -2.02
N PRO A 322 7.62 19.61 -2.77
CA PRO A 322 7.74 21.06 -2.63
C PRO A 322 7.63 21.52 -1.17
N HIS A 323 8.65 22.23 -0.70
CA HIS A 323 8.75 22.75 0.66
C HIS A 323 7.64 23.78 0.92
N PRO A 324 6.73 23.60 1.90
CA PRO A 324 5.63 24.52 2.18
C PRO A 324 6.07 25.97 2.45
N LEU A 325 7.21 26.15 3.11
CA LEU A 325 7.78 27.48 3.38
C LEU A 325 8.54 28.09 2.19
N ASN A 326 8.95 27.27 1.21
CA ASN A 326 9.72 27.71 0.04
C ASN A 326 9.29 26.96 -1.23
N PRO A 327 8.00 27.04 -1.62
CA PRO A 327 7.52 26.30 -2.78
C PRO A 327 8.24 26.80 -4.05
N PRO A 328 8.50 25.91 -5.03
CA PRO A 328 9.16 26.30 -6.26
C PRO A 328 8.29 27.26 -7.07
N ALA A 329 8.93 28.21 -7.75
CA ALA A 329 8.24 29.09 -8.70
C ALA A 329 7.77 28.34 -9.95
N ASP A 330 8.51 27.30 -10.36
CA ASP A 330 8.16 26.35 -11.41
C ASP A 330 8.35 24.93 -10.86
N VAL A 331 7.23 24.22 -10.68
CA VAL A 331 7.19 22.87 -10.10
C VAL A 331 7.90 21.82 -10.97
N GLU A 332 8.06 22.06 -12.27
CA GLU A 332 8.78 21.16 -13.17
C GLU A 332 10.30 21.45 -13.16
N LYS A 333 10.71 22.59 -12.61
CA LYS A 333 12.13 23.02 -12.47
C LYS A 333 12.46 23.41 -11.02
N PRO A 334 12.25 22.51 -10.04
CA PRO A 334 12.56 22.82 -8.66
C PRO A 334 14.08 22.99 -8.47
N GLN A 335 14.47 23.80 -7.48
CA GLN A 335 15.81 23.79 -6.91
C GLN A 335 15.84 22.89 -5.67
N TRP A 336 17.03 22.43 -5.25
CA TRP A 336 17.16 21.65 -4.01
C TRP A 336 16.58 22.39 -2.78
N SER A 337 16.71 23.73 -2.74
CA SER A 337 16.13 24.57 -1.69
C SER A 337 14.61 24.67 -1.70
N ASN A 338 13.95 24.24 -2.78
CA ASN A 338 12.49 24.18 -2.85
C ASN A 338 11.93 22.86 -2.33
N LEU A 339 12.75 21.95 -1.82
CA LEU A 339 12.33 20.59 -1.45
C LEU A 339 12.41 20.36 0.06
N SER A 340 11.49 19.55 0.56
CA SER A 340 11.47 19.04 1.93
C SER A 340 11.48 17.52 1.92
N THR A 341 12.28 16.93 2.81
CA THR A 341 12.35 15.49 3.05
C THR A 341 11.33 14.99 4.07
N THR A 342 10.68 15.89 4.80
CA THR A 342 9.83 15.57 5.96
C THR A 342 8.34 15.82 5.70
N VAL A 343 7.96 16.61 4.68
CA VAL A 343 6.55 16.96 4.47
C VAL A 343 5.69 15.82 3.90
N GLY A 344 6.30 14.81 3.26
CA GLY A 344 5.59 13.76 2.51
C GLY A 344 4.99 14.29 1.20
N ASP A 345 5.13 13.56 0.09
CA ASP A 345 4.61 14.03 -1.19
C ASP A 345 3.08 13.96 -1.24
N GLN A 346 2.42 15.10 -1.10
CA GLN A 346 0.96 15.19 -1.18
C GLN A 346 0.44 15.18 -2.63
N TYR A 347 1.32 15.29 -3.62
CA TYR A 347 0.97 15.39 -5.04
C TYR A 347 1.17 14.07 -5.78
N TRP A 348 1.87 13.13 -5.14
CA TRP A 348 2.11 11.77 -5.58
C TRP A 348 0.86 11.11 -6.20
N ASN A 349 0.98 10.60 -7.42
CA ASN A 349 -0.11 9.89 -8.09
C ASN A 349 0.16 8.38 -8.23
N PRO A 350 -0.50 7.52 -7.43
CA PRO A 350 -0.20 6.09 -7.38
C PRO A 350 -0.52 5.35 -8.69
N VAL A 351 -1.57 5.73 -9.43
CA VAL A 351 -1.89 5.04 -10.71
C VAL A 351 -0.83 5.28 -11.77
N SER A 352 -0.26 6.48 -11.80
CA SER A 352 0.79 6.88 -12.74
C SER A 352 2.12 6.19 -12.48
N THR A 353 2.37 5.73 -11.25
CA THR A 353 3.59 5.00 -10.88
C THR A 353 3.38 3.50 -10.99
N PHE A 354 2.36 2.98 -10.31
CA PHE A 354 2.18 1.53 -10.11
C PHE A 354 1.20 0.89 -11.08
N ALA A 355 0.57 1.62 -12.00
CA ALA A 355 -0.24 1.09 -13.10
C ALA A 355 0.10 1.77 -14.44
N ASN A 356 1.35 2.20 -14.62
CA ASN A 356 1.76 3.03 -15.76
C ASN A 356 1.72 2.32 -17.14
N LEU A 357 1.53 1.00 -17.16
CA LEU A 357 1.29 0.22 -18.38
C LEU A 357 -0.21 -0.07 -18.61
N LYS A 358 -1.07 0.27 -17.66
CA LYS A 358 -2.52 0.06 -17.72
C LYS A 358 -3.25 1.32 -18.17
N LYS A 359 -4.45 1.10 -18.68
CA LYS A 359 -5.35 2.15 -19.16
C LYS A 359 -6.64 2.17 -18.33
N PRO A 360 -7.46 3.24 -18.40
CA PRO A 360 -8.68 3.36 -17.60
C PRO A 360 -9.70 2.20 -17.74
N GLU A 361 -9.66 1.44 -18.83
CA GLU A 361 -10.48 0.23 -19.03
C GLU A 361 -10.00 -0.98 -18.21
N SER A 362 -8.82 -0.91 -17.59
CA SER A 362 -8.34 -1.93 -16.66
C SER A 362 -8.95 -1.71 -15.28
N PHE A 363 -9.45 -2.79 -14.67
CA PHE A 363 -9.90 -2.74 -13.28
C PHE A 363 -8.74 -2.44 -12.32
N LEU A 364 -7.52 -2.91 -12.63
CA LEU A 364 -6.33 -2.62 -11.84
C LEU A 364 -5.92 -1.14 -11.91
N TYR A 365 -6.17 -0.47 -13.04
CA TYR A 365 -6.05 0.98 -13.14
C TYR A 365 -7.04 1.67 -12.19
N GLN A 366 -8.33 1.28 -12.23
CA GLN A 366 -9.35 1.88 -11.36
C GLN A 366 -9.06 1.63 -9.87
N PHE A 367 -8.47 0.48 -9.52
CA PHE A 367 -8.00 0.20 -8.17
C PHE A 367 -6.95 1.21 -7.71
N LEU A 368 -5.87 1.39 -8.47
CA LEU A 368 -4.84 2.36 -8.09
C LEU A 368 -5.33 3.80 -8.19
N ALA A 369 -6.21 4.11 -9.13
CA ALA A 369 -6.85 5.42 -9.24
C ALA A 369 -7.84 5.71 -8.10
N SER A 370 -8.28 4.69 -7.35
CA SER A 370 -9.10 4.88 -6.14
C SER A 370 -8.32 5.43 -4.95
N GLN A 371 -6.99 5.33 -5.01
CA GLN A 371 -6.07 5.91 -4.04
C GLN A 371 -5.82 7.37 -4.42
N GLN A 372 -6.26 8.30 -3.56
CA GLN A 372 -6.18 9.73 -3.86
C GLN A 372 -4.71 10.22 -3.92
N PRO A 373 -4.44 11.34 -4.61
CA PRO A 373 -3.11 11.95 -4.59
C PRO A 373 -2.54 12.11 -3.18
N GLY A 374 -1.24 11.86 -3.04
CA GLY A 374 -0.55 11.87 -1.76
C GLY A 374 -0.77 10.64 -0.88
N THR A 375 -1.39 9.59 -1.43
CA THR A 375 -1.61 8.32 -0.74
C THR A 375 -1.04 7.13 -1.50
N ILE A 376 -0.72 6.07 -0.75
CA ILE A 376 -0.33 4.78 -1.30
C ILE A 376 -0.77 3.65 -0.38
N ASP A 377 -1.34 2.60 -0.97
CA ASP A 377 -1.50 1.31 -0.31
C ASP A 377 -0.21 0.48 -0.50
N THR A 378 0.66 0.47 0.52
CA THR A 378 1.87 -0.35 0.52
C THR A 378 1.57 -1.86 0.62
N SER A 379 0.34 -2.22 0.98
CA SER A 379 -0.13 -3.60 0.92
C SER A 379 -0.37 -4.04 -0.53
N LEU A 380 -0.27 -3.18 -1.55
CA LEU A 380 -0.25 -3.59 -2.96
C LEU A 380 0.73 -4.74 -3.23
N VAL A 381 1.92 -4.69 -2.60
CA VAL A 381 2.98 -5.70 -2.73
C VAL A 381 3.03 -6.69 -1.57
N SER A 382 2.12 -6.53 -0.60
CA SER A 382 1.93 -7.37 0.58
C SER A 382 0.45 -7.50 0.96
N THR A 383 -0.35 -7.94 -0.01
CA THR A 383 -1.80 -7.72 0.05
C THR A 383 -2.44 -8.48 1.19
N ASP A 384 -3.19 -7.73 2.00
CA ASP A 384 -4.14 -8.26 2.95
C ASP A 384 -5.57 -8.24 2.38
N HIS A 385 -5.74 -7.96 1.08
CA HIS A 385 -7.03 -7.85 0.41
C HIS A 385 -7.95 -6.76 0.99
N ILE A 386 -7.38 -5.64 1.38
CA ILE A 386 -8.13 -4.44 1.78
C ILE A 386 -7.58 -3.27 0.98
N ASN A 387 -8.45 -2.58 0.23
CA ASN A 387 -8.12 -1.29 -0.37
C ASN A 387 -8.01 -0.22 0.73
N ASN A 388 -6.80 -0.01 1.24
CA ASN A 388 -6.53 0.89 2.39
C ASN A 388 -5.39 1.88 2.11
N PRO A 389 -5.51 2.77 1.10
CA PRO A 389 -4.49 3.77 0.82
C PRO A 389 -4.21 4.64 2.04
N ASN A 390 -2.93 4.88 2.31
CA ASN A 390 -2.47 5.68 3.44
C ASN A 390 -1.75 6.93 2.96
N THR A 391 -1.96 8.05 3.63
CA THR A 391 -1.21 9.29 3.42
C THR A 391 0.27 9.00 3.54
N ILE A 392 1.05 9.51 2.60
CA ILE A 392 2.49 9.61 2.76
C ILE A 392 2.72 10.59 3.91
N THR A 393 2.99 10.04 5.09
CA THR A 393 2.86 10.77 6.36
C THR A 393 4.01 11.76 6.52
N ALA A 394 3.68 12.99 6.92
CA ALA A 394 4.67 13.98 7.30
C ALA A 394 5.41 13.59 8.59
N ILE A 395 6.71 13.88 8.64
CA ILE A 395 7.63 13.53 9.73
C ILE A 395 7.99 14.80 10.50
N PHE A 396 7.10 15.20 11.41
CA PHE A 396 7.30 16.34 12.29
C PHE A 396 7.54 15.94 13.73
N GLY A 397 8.21 16.80 14.51
CA GLY A 397 8.29 16.74 15.97
C GLY A 397 8.81 15.42 16.53
N VAL A 398 9.74 14.75 15.85
CA VAL A 398 10.19 13.39 16.24
C VAL A 398 10.72 13.32 17.68
N PRO A 399 11.54 14.27 18.17
CA PRO A 399 11.92 14.30 19.58
C PRO A 399 10.73 14.36 20.55
N ALA A 400 9.76 15.25 20.30
CA ALA A 400 8.56 15.38 21.13
C ALA A 400 7.67 14.12 21.10
N ARG A 401 7.68 13.41 19.97
CA ARG A 401 7.02 12.11 19.84
C ARG A 401 7.71 11.02 20.65
N LEU A 402 9.04 10.97 20.66
CA LEU A 402 9.80 10.03 21.49
C LEU A 402 9.56 10.30 22.98
N ASP A 403 9.51 11.57 23.40
CA ASP A 403 9.13 11.95 24.77
C ASP A 403 7.71 11.50 25.12
N ARG A 404 6.79 11.53 24.15
CA ARG A 404 5.43 10.99 24.32
C ARG A 404 5.44 9.47 24.49
N ALA A 405 6.24 8.76 23.69
CA ALA A 405 6.34 7.31 23.75
C ALA A 405 6.78 6.82 25.14
N GLN A 406 7.72 7.52 25.79
CA GLN A 406 8.19 7.23 27.16
C GLN A 406 7.10 7.38 28.24
N LYS A 407 6.00 8.08 27.93
CA LYS A 407 4.87 8.27 28.86
C LYS A 407 3.72 7.30 28.61
N ASN A 408 3.73 6.59 27.47
CA ASN A 408 2.74 5.58 27.17
C ASN A 408 3.12 4.26 27.88
N PRO A 409 2.15 3.41 28.26
CA PRO A 409 2.46 2.09 28.80
C PRO A 409 3.34 1.29 27.83
N PRO A 410 4.45 0.68 28.31
CA PRO A 410 5.31 -0.13 27.47
C PRO A 410 4.60 -1.43 27.06
N GLU A 411 5.01 -2.00 25.93
CA GLU A 411 4.39 -3.15 25.28
C GLU A 411 5.27 -4.39 25.33
N ASN A 412 4.69 -5.51 25.73
CA ASN A 412 5.33 -6.82 25.68
C ASN A 412 5.73 -7.19 24.24
N GLN A 413 6.97 -7.63 24.08
CA GLN A 413 7.61 -8.00 22.83
C GLN A 413 7.81 -9.52 22.73
N SER A 414 7.78 -10.05 21.51
CA SER A 414 8.16 -11.43 21.21
C SER A 414 9.69 -11.58 21.13
N ALA A 415 10.20 -12.81 21.20
CA ALA A 415 11.63 -13.07 21.03
C ALA A 415 12.18 -12.56 19.69
N ALA A 416 11.37 -12.59 18.62
CA ALA A 416 11.76 -12.04 17.33
C ALA A 416 11.83 -10.51 17.33
N ASN A 417 10.88 -9.84 17.98
CA ASN A 417 10.91 -8.38 18.10
C ASN A 417 12.18 -7.92 18.83
N LEU A 418 12.63 -8.70 19.82
CA LEU A 418 13.83 -8.39 20.60
C LEU A 418 15.15 -8.46 19.79
N LEU A 419 15.14 -9.08 18.60
CA LEU A 419 16.27 -9.06 17.68
C LEU A 419 16.47 -7.70 17.00
N ILE A 420 15.40 -6.90 16.90
CA ILE A 420 15.47 -5.55 16.35
C ILE A 420 16.03 -4.62 17.43
N PRO A 421 17.08 -3.82 17.12
CA PRO A 421 17.57 -2.77 18.00
C PRO A 421 16.46 -1.80 18.42
N HIS A 422 16.69 -1.05 19.51
CA HIS A 422 15.69 -0.17 20.08
C HIS A 422 16.32 1.16 20.45
N ILE A 423 15.63 2.27 20.17
CA ILE A 423 16.14 3.63 20.41
C ILE A 423 15.53 4.20 21.70
N GLU A 424 14.26 3.87 21.96
CA GLU A 424 13.49 4.36 23.09
C GLU A 424 13.97 3.74 24.41
N ASP A 425 14.36 2.47 24.39
CA ASP A 425 14.90 1.74 25.54
C ASP A 425 16.27 1.15 25.15
N PRO A 426 17.38 1.87 25.37
CA PRO A 426 18.69 1.52 24.82
C PRO A 426 19.30 0.26 25.45
N GLN A 427 18.80 -0.19 26.61
CA GLN A 427 19.25 -1.43 27.23
C GLN A 427 18.79 -2.64 26.39
N GLN A 428 19.75 -3.42 25.91
CA GLN A 428 19.48 -4.61 25.11
C GLN A 428 18.64 -5.63 25.90
N GLY A 429 17.65 -6.22 25.23
CA GLY A 429 16.78 -7.23 25.84
C GLY A 429 15.64 -6.66 26.71
N THR A 430 15.51 -5.34 26.83
CA THR A 430 14.39 -4.71 27.56
C THR A 430 13.04 -5.20 27.04
N ASN A 431 12.18 -5.63 27.96
CA ASN A 431 10.81 -6.09 27.71
C ASN A 431 9.99 -5.94 29.02
N PRO A 432 8.83 -5.26 29.01
CA PRO A 432 8.18 -4.57 27.89
C PRO A 432 8.96 -3.35 27.38
N ARG A 433 8.67 -2.89 26.15
CA ARG A 433 9.33 -1.75 25.47
C ARG A 433 8.38 -0.57 25.23
N HIS A 434 8.86 0.65 25.38
CA HIS A 434 8.14 1.86 24.95
C HIS A 434 8.08 1.93 23.42
N THR A 435 6.96 2.39 22.88
CA THR A 435 6.79 2.50 21.42
C THR A 435 6.01 3.76 21.02
N PRO A 436 6.45 4.47 19.96
CA PRO A 436 5.78 5.65 19.43
C PRO A 436 4.59 5.31 18.53
N ARG A 437 4.42 4.04 18.12
CA ARG A 437 3.31 3.57 17.26
C ARG A 437 3.14 4.45 16.00
N VAL A 438 4.16 4.50 15.13
CA VAL A 438 4.25 5.41 13.98
C VAL A 438 3.12 5.23 12.97
N LEU A 439 2.69 4.00 12.72
CA LEU A 439 1.64 3.68 11.75
C LEU A 439 0.26 4.14 12.20
N LEU A 440 -0.62 4.34 11.24
CA LEU A 440 -1.96 4.90 11.47
C LEU A 440 -2.83 4.00 12.35
N ASP A 441 -2.62 2.69 12.32
CA ASP A 441 -3.23 1.67 13.19
C ASP A 441 -2.41 1.39 14.46
N GLY A 442 -1.22 1.99 14.58
CA GLY A 442 -0.29 1.80 15.69
C GLY A 442 0.26 0.38 15.81
N SER A 443 0.36 -0.34 14.70
CA SER A 443 0.79 -1.75 14.67
C SER A 443 2.30 -1.93 14.73
N ASP A 444 3.09 -0.93 14.32
CA ASP A 444 4.56 -0.89 14.42
C ASP A 444 5.03 -0.67 15.86
N SER A 445 4.79 -1.68 16.68
CA SER A 445 4.94 -1.61 18.12
C SER A 445 6.28 -2.21 18.58
N VAL A 446 7.30 -2.06 17.75
CA VAL A 446 8.69 -2.54 17.98
C VAL A 446 9.72 -1.41 18.08
N GLY A 447 9.25 -0.17 18.13
CA GLY A 447 10.09 1.04 18.24
C GLY A 447 10.45 1.68 16.90
N ILE A 448 11.00 2.89 16.95
CA ILE A 448 11.30 3.72 15.78
C ILE A 448 12.38 3.10 14.89
N PHE A 449 13.30 2.35 15.49
CA PHE A 449 14.30 1.60 14.74
C PHE A 449 13.62 0.59 13.80
N GLY A 450 12.71 -0.23 14.34
CA GLY A 450 11.95 -1.18 13.53
C GLY A 450 11.05 -0.51 12.50
N ALA A 451 10.46 0.65 12.82
CA ALA A 451 9.70 1.44 11.84
C ALA A 451 10.59 1.92 10.67
N LEU A 452 11.79 2.43 10.95
CA LEU A 452 12.77 2.87 9.96
C LEU A 452 13.39 1.71 9.17
N SER A 453 13.53 0.51 9.75
CA SER A 453 13.92 -0.68 8.98
C SER A 453 12.80 -1.17 8.07
N ARG A 454 11.55 -1.17 8.56
CA ARG A 454 10.40 -1.72 7.83
C ARG A 454 10.07 -0.94 6.56
N VAL A 455 10.30 0.38 6.52
CA VAL A 455 10.02 1.17 5.30
C VAL A 455 10.84 0.67 4.10
N TYR A 456 12.08 0.20 4.30
CA TYR A 456 12.89 -0.39 3.23
C TYR A 456 12.37 -1.76 2.78
N LEU A 457 11.80 -2.57 3.69
CA LEU A 457 11.11 -3.81 3.33
C LEU A 457 9.86 -3.54 2.49
N ASN A 458 9.06 -2.53 2.86
CA ASN A 458 7.86 -2.13 2.11
C ASN A 458 8.16 -1.77 0.64
N ILE A 459 9.38 -1.31 0.36
CA ILE A 459 9.83 -0.96 -1.00
C ILE A 459 10.75 -2.02 -1.63
N GLY A 460 10.88 -3.21 -1.03
CA GLY A 460 11.48 -4.39 -1.67
C GLY A 460 12.85 -4.85 -1.19
N ALA A 461 13.35 -4.38 -0.05
CA ALA A 461 14.62 -4.87 0.52
C ALA A 461 14.58 -6.38 0.82
N TYR A 462 15.71 -7.07 0.60
CA TYR A 462 15.86 -8.52 0.67
C TYR A 462 14.76 -9.29 -0.10
N SER A 463 14.63 -8.92 -1.37
CA SER A 463 13.63 -9.40 -2.33
C SER A 463 13.53 -10.93 -2.43
N GLU A 464 14.66 -11.61 -2.20
CA GLU A 464 14.83 -13.04 -2.37
C GLU A 464 14.01 -13.83 -1.35
N GLU A 465 13.83 -13.29 -0.14
CA GLU A 465 12.88 -13.80 0.85
C GLU A 465 11.49 -13.14 0.73
N TRP A 466 11.46 -11.84 0.41
CA TRP A 466 10.21 -11.07 0.31
C TRP A 466 9.14 -11.70 -0.60
N LYS A 467 9.57 -12.24 -1.74
CA LYS A 467 8.68 -12.92 -2.71
C LYS A 467 8.22 -14.33 -2.30
N ARG A 468 8.79 -14.89 -1.21
CA ARG A 468 8.50 -16.26 -0.74
C ARG A 468 7.50 -16.29 0.41
N VAL A 469 7.40 -15.18 1.16
CA VAL A 469 6.50 -15.10 2.33
C VAL A 469 5.03 -14.89 1.96
N GLN A 470 4.74 -14.61 0.68
CA GLN A 470 3.39 -14.40 0.14
C GLN A 470 3.39 -14.43 -1.40
N ASN A 471 2.21 -14.33 -2.01
CA ASN A 471 2.07 -14.01 -3.43
C ASN A 471 1.92 -12.49 -3.61
N SER A 472 3.03 -11.80 -3.89
CA SER A 472 3.17 -10.35 -3.76
C SER A 472 2.21 -9.48 -4.58
N ILE A 473 1.55 -9.97 -5.63
CA ILE A 473 0.68 -9.11 -6.48
C ILE A 473 -0.79 -9.54 -6.45
N VAL A 474 -1.07 -10.86 -6.31
CA VAL A 474 -2.44 -11.39 -6.45
C VAL A 474 -3.01 -11.87 -5.12
N GLY A 475 -2.17 -12.21 -4.13
CA GLY A 475 -2.59 -12.37 -2.73
C GLY A 475 -3.20 -13.69 -2.28
N PHE A 476 -3.48 -14.64 -3.16
CA PHE A 476 -4.23 -15.88 -2.80
C PHE A 476 -3.46 -16.92 -1.98
N THR A 477 -2.16 -16.73 -1.79
CA THR A 477 -1.36 -17.60 -0.93
C THR A 477 -1.40 -17.03 0.49
N PRO A 478 -1.76 -17.81 1.53
CA PRO A 478 -1.66 -17.37 2.91
C PRO A 478 -0.28 -16.76 3.17
N GLN A 479 -0.22 -15.69 3.96
CA GLN A 479 1.06 -15.07 4.29
C GLN A 479 1.79 -15.90 5.35
N ARG A 480 3.09 -15.64 5.50
CA ARG A 480 3.90 -16.06 6.66
C ARG A 480 4.78 -14.88 7.09
N PRO A 481 5.34 -14.89 8.31
CA PRO A 481 6.18 -13.80 8.79
C PRO A 481 7.42 -13.56 7.93
N PHE A 482 7.75 -12.28 7.70
CA PHE A 482 9.08 -11.90 7.25
C PHE A 482 10.03 -11.94 8.45
N ALA A 483 10.72 -13.07 8.62
CA ALA A 483 11.51 -13.33 9.81
C ALA A 483 12.80 -12.49 9.86
N VAL A 484 12.90 -11.59 10.83
CA VAL A 484 14.10 -10.76 11.11
C VAL A 484 15.37 -11.62 11.28
N SER A 485 15.25 -12.77 11.93
CA SER A 485 16.36 -13.72 12.09
C SER A 485 16.88 -14.26 10.75
N THR A 486 16.01 -14.43 9.76
CA THR A 486 16.38 -14.80 8.39
C THR A 486 17.15 -13.67 7.72
N ALA A 487 16.64 -12.43 7.80
CA ALA A 487 17.30 -11.26 7.23
C ALA A 487 18.71 -11.04 7.81
N LEU A 488 18.86 -11.14 9.14
CA LEU A 488 20.16 -11.05 9.81
C LEU A 488 21.15 -12.12 9.33
N LYS A 489 20.68 -13.35 9.08
CA LYS A 489 21.53 -14.46 8.63
C LYS A 489 21.94 -14.33 7.16
N ASN A 490 21.00 -13.93 6.30
CA ASN A 490 21.09 -14.14 4.86
C ASN A 490 21.22 -12.86 4.03
N SER A 491 21.07 -11.67 4.62
CA SER A 491 21.19 -10.41 3.87
C SER A 491 22.33 -9.52 4.35
N VAL A 492 23.28 -9.23 3.44
CA VAL A 492 24.30 -8.19 3.65
C VAL A 492 23.66 -6.81 3.72
N TYR A 493 22.66 -6.54 2.87
CA TYR A 493 21.96 -5.25 2.87
C TYR A 493 21.30 -4.98 4.21
N TRP A 494 20.54 -5.93 4.75
CA TRP A 494 19.89 -5.81 6.06
C TRP A 494 20.91 -5.56 7.17
N ARG A 495 21.99 -6.36 7.26
CA ARG A 495 23.04 -6.16 8.27
C ARG A 495 23.74 -4.81 8.14
N THR A 496 23.90 -4.32 6.92
CA THR A 496 24.48 -3.00 6.65
C THR A 496 23.53 -1.90 7.10
N ALA A 497 22.24 -2.06 6.84
CA ALA A 497 21.22 -1.12 7.27
C ALA A 497 21.13 -1.05 8.79
N ASP A 498 20.98 -2.21 9.43
CA ASP A 498 20.90 -2.38 10.89
C ASP A 498 22.11 -1.76 11.60
N LYS A 499 23.32 -2.04 11.11
CA LYS A 499 24.55 -1.55 11.74
C LYS A 499 24.82 -0.07 11.53
N TYR A 500 24.51 0.47 10.35
CA TYR A 500 24.94 1.81 9.96
C TYR A 500 23.78 2.72 9.55
N ARG A 501 22.94 2.31 8.60
CA ARG A 501 21.94 3.19 7.96
C ARG A 501 20.83 3.63 8.90
N ILE A 502 20.21 2.69 9.62
CA ILE A 502 19.07 2.99 10.51
C ILE A 502 19.48 3.89 11.69
N PRO A 503 20.62 3.66 12.36
CA PRO A 503 21.15 4.62 13.34
C PRO A 503 21.36 6.03 12.76
N TYR A 504 21.85 6.14 11.52
CA TYR A 504 22.03 7.44 10.88
C TYR A 504 20.69 8.12 10.55
N LEU A 505 19.68 7.37 10.11
CA LEU A 505 18.32 7.91 9.90
C LEU A 505 17.70 8.40 11.20
N ALA A 506 17.86 7.65 12.29
CA ALA A 506 17.43 8.10 13.60
C ALA A 506 18.13 9.40 14.03
N ALA A 507 19.45 9.49 13.82
CA ALA A 507 20.20 10.73 14.06
C ALA A 507 19.67 11.88 13.20
N PHE A 508 19.38 11.66 11.91
CA PHE A 508 18.82 12.68 11.02
C PHE A 508 17.51 13.27 11.56
N PHE A 509 16.56 12.43 11.93
CA PHE A 509 15.25 12.89 12.39
C PHE A 509 15.24 13.46 13.83
N THR A 510 16.27 13.17 14.63
CA THR A 510 16.35 13.62 16.04
C THR A 510 17.38 14.71 16.28
N TYR A 511 18.28 14.98 15.33
CA TYR A 511 19.32 15.98 15.50
C TYR A 511 18.72 17.39 15.66
N ARG A 512 19.30 18.12 16.61
CA ARG A 512 19.04 19.53 16.86
C ARG A 512 20.33 20.32 16.65
N SER A 513 20.24 21.38 15.86
CA SER A 513 21.32 22.34 15.65
C SER A 513 21.74 22.91 17.01
N GLN A 514 23.06 22.96 17.24
CA GLN A 514 23.61 23.52 18.49
C GLN A 514 23.63 25.06 18.47
N GLN A 515 23.45 25.67 17.30
CA GLN A 515 23.46 27.12 17.16
C GLN A 515 22.11 27.75 17.57
N ASP A 516 21.00 27.15 17.13
CA ASP A 516 19.65 27.71 17.29
C ASP A 516 18.64 26.73 17.90
N GLY A 517 18.99 25.46 18.08
CA GLY A 517 18.11 24.43 18.67
C GLY A 517 17.07 23.85 17.70
N GLU A 518 17.09 24.29 16.43
CA GLU A 518 16.17 23.86 15.38
C GLU A 518 16.43 22.41 14.96
N SER A 519 15.43 21.77 14.35
CA SER A 519 15.54 20.42 13.78
C SER A 519 14.91 20.38 12.40
N VAL A 520 15.39 19.50 11.53
CA VAL A 520 14.77 19.24 10.21
C VAL A 520 13.33 18.73 10.29
N THR A 521 12.94 18.16 11.44
CA THR A 521 11.56 17.72 11.72
C THR A 521 10.73 18.82 12.41
N ARG A 522 11.19 20.07 12.45
CA ARG A 522 10.40 21.17 13.03
C ARG A 522 9.03 21.29 12.35
N PRO A 523 8.00 21.75 13.07
CA PRO A 523 6.80 22.27 12.44
C PRO A 523 7.12 23.31 11.36
N MET A 524 6.38 23.30 10.27
CA MET A 524 6.41 24.33 9.24
C MET A 524 5.23 25.27 9.47
N HIS A 525 5.43 26.32 10.27
CA HIS A 525 4.32 27.19 10.65
C HIS A 525 3.92 28.10 9.49
N LEU A 526 2.62 28.35 9.33
CA LEU A 526 2.11 29.27 8.32
C LEU A 526 2.70 30.69 8.52
N ALA A 527 2.92 31.08 9.77
CA ALA A 527 3.54 32.36 10.14
C ALA A 527 5.00 32.52 9.69
N ASP A 528 5.69 31.44 9.32
CA ASP A 528 7.04 31.49 8.76
C ASP A 528 7.03 31.90 7.27
N THR A 529 5.84 32.02 6.66
CA THR A 529 5.69 32.44 5.26
C THR A 529 5.32 33.92 5.16
N PRO A 530 5.80 34.64 4.11
CA PRO A 530 5.42 36.03 3.89
C PRO A 530 3.90 36.24 3.73
N GLN A 531 3.20 35.29 3.11
CA GLN A 531 1.75 35.35 2.89
C GLN A 531 0.94 34.94 4.12
N GLY A 532 1.45 34.00 4.90
CA GLY A 532 0.77 33.43 6.05
C GLY A 532 0.87 34.27 7.32
N LYS A 533 2.00 34.98 7.52
CA LYS A 533 2.17 35.86 8.68
C LYS A 533 1.04 36.90 8.85
N PRO A 534 0.64 37.66 7.80
CA PRO A 534 -0.50 38.58 7.91
C PRO A 534 -1.82 37.89 8.25
N ILE A 535 -2.06 36.65 7.79
CA ILE A 535 -3.26 35.88 8.10
C ILE A 535 -3.30 35.57 9.60
N ILE A 536 -2.18 35.04 10.14
CA ILE A 536 -2.07 34.71 11.57
C ILE A 536 -2.17 35.97 12.44
N ASP A 537 -1.53 37.06 12.04
CA ASP A 537 -1.58 38.31 12.80
C ASP A 537 -3.00 38.92 12.83
N ALA A 538 -3.76 38.80 11.73
CA ALA A 538 -5.15 39.28 11.66
C ALA A 538 -6.12 38.45 12.51
N GLU A 539 -5.89 37.14 12.63
CA GLU A 539 -6.76 36.21 13.36
C GLU A 539 -6.29 35.96 14.81
N ARG A 540 -5.31 36.72 15.31
CA ARG A 540 -4.65 36.50 16.60
C ARG A 540 -5.61 36.35 17.79
N ASN A 541 -6.62 37.21 17.89
CA ASN A 541 -7.59 37.16 18.98
C ASN A 541 -8.48 35.90 18.89
N ASP A 542 -8.94 35.57 17.68
CA ASP A 542 -9.72 34.36 17.44
C ASP A 542 -8.89 33.10 17.73
N ALA A 543 -7.62 33.08 17.34
CA ALA A 543 -6.70 31.99 17.64
C ALA A 543 -6.47 31.82 19.16
N ALA A 544 -6.38 32.92 19.92
CA ALA A 544 -6.25 32.86 21.38
C ALA A 544 -7.49 32.24 22.05
N HIS A 545 -8.69 32.56 21.57
CA HIS A 545 -9.93 31.90 22.02
C HIS A 545 -10.01 30.44 21.55
N GLY A 546 -9.64 30.19 20.29
CA GLY A 546 -9.61 28.86 19.68
C GLY A 546 -8.67 27.89 20.37
N ARG A 547 -7.55 28.39 20.92
CA ARG A 547 -6.66 27.62 21.78
C ARG A 547 -7.38 27.05 23.00
N ASN A 548 -8.24 27.83 23.64
CA ASN A 548 -9.01 27.35 24.79
C ASN A 548 -10.01 26.28 24.35
N VAL A 549 -10.71 26.50 23.23
CA VAL A 549 -11.60 25.50 22.61
C VAL A 549 -10.84 24.20 22.34
N PHE A 550 -9.63 24.28 21.78
CA PHE A 550 -8.76 23.13 21.52
C PHE A 550 -8.38 22.38 22.79
N VAL A 551 -7.90 23.10 23.82
CA VAL A 551 -7.49 22.52 25.10
C VAL A 551 -8.64 21.76 25.76
N GLU A 552 -9.86 22.27 25.61
CA GLU A 552 -11.05 21.71 26.25
C GLU A 552 -11.64 20.52 25.50
N ASN A 553 -11.60 20.53 24.17
CA ASN A 553 -12.37 19.60 23.35
C ASN A 553 -11.49 18.62 22.54
N CYS A 554 -10.27 19.00 22.22
CA CYS A 554 -9.42 18.28 21.27
C CYS A 554 -8.16 17.68 21.92
N ALA A 555 -7.61 18.35 22.94
CA ALA A 555 -6.33 17.97 23.54
C ALA A 555 -6.31 16.56 24.14
N VAL A 556 -7.46 16.00 24.54
CA VAL A 556 -7.56 14.62 25.05
C VAL A 556 -7.04 13.57 24.07
N CYS A 557 -7.22 13.80 22.76
CA CYS A 557 -6.69 12.92 21.71
C CYS A 557 -5.47 13.52 21.02
N HIS A 558 -5.49 14.84 20.79
CA HIS A 558 -4.54 15.58 19.95
C HIS A 558 -3.51 16.39 20.73
N SER A 559 -3.17 16.02 21.97
CA SER A 559 -2.02 16.62 22.66
C SER A 559 -1.13 15.56 23.30
N SER A 560 0.17 15.64 23.04
CA SER A 560 1.13 14.78 23.75
C SER A 560 1.33 15.21 25.19
N LYS A 561 1.06 16.49 25.49
CA LYS A 561 1.01 17.05 26.84
C LYS A 561 -0.32 16.69 27.48
N GLN A 562 -0.26 15.77 28.42
CA GLN A 562 -1.38 15.35 29.25
C GLN A 562 -1.06 15.63 30.72
N PRO A 563 -2.08 15.73 31.59
CA PRO A 563 -1.86 15.80 33.04
C PRO A 563 -0.92 14.68 33.53
N ALA A 564 -0.15 14.94 34.59
CA ALA A 564 0.84 13.98 35.08
C ALA A 564 0.18 12.68 35.59
N GLY A 565 0.79 11.52 35.31
CA GLY A 565 0.26 10.21 35.70
C GLY A 565 -0.99 9.76 34.93
N PHE A 566 -1.42 10.53 33.93
CA PHE A 566 -2.66 10.30 33.21
C PHE A 566 -2.54 9.20 32.15
N THR A 567 -3.42 8.21 32.21
CA THR A 567 -3.57 7.18 31.17
C THR A 567 -4.98 7.17 30.60
N LEU A 568 -5.08 6.83 29.31
CA LEU A 568 -6.34 6.74 28.58
C LEU A 568 -6.68 5.26 28.38
N ARG A 569 -7.93 4.89 28.71
CA ARG A 569 -8.50 3.56 28.46
C ARG A 569 -9.85 3.70 27.77
N PHE A 570 -10.36 2.61 27.21
CA PHE A 570 -11.65 2.58 26.54
C PHE A 570 -12.54 1.49 27.14
N SER A 571 -13.83 1.79 27.36
CA SER A 571 -14.81 0.81 27.84
C SER A 571 -16.22 1.21 27.41
N ARG A 572 -17.08 0.23 27.13
CA ARG A 572 -18.52 0.46 26.98
C ARG A 572 -19.21 0.79 28.31
N ASP A 573 -18.67 0.29 29.42
CA ASP A 573 -19.17 0.60 30.77
C ASP A 573 -18.52 1.85 31.37
N TRP A 574 -18.07 2.80 30.53
CA TRP A 574 -17.32 3.99 30.95
C TRP A 574 -18.04 4.80 32.02
N ALA A 575 -19.37 4.86 31.97
CA ALA A 575 -20.20 5.61 32.92
C ALA A 575 -20.17 5.04 34.35
N SER A 576 -19.82 3.75 34.50
CA SER A 576 -19.67 3.08 35.80
C SER A 576 -18.28 3.24 36.43
N LYS A 577 -17.33 3.86 35.71
CA LYS A 577 -15.94 3.97 36.18
C LYS A 577 -15.78 5.21 37.04
N ASP A 578 -15.23 5.00 38.24
CA ASP A 578 -14.98 6.05 39.21
C ASP A 578 -14.03 7.14 38.69
N VAL A 579 -14.21 8.34 39.24
CA VAL A 579 -13.28 9.46 39.05
C VAL A 579 -11.94 9.05 39.68
N PRO A 580 -10.83 8.96 38.92
CA PRO A 580 -9.53 8.70 39.55
C PRO A 580 -9.13 9.83 40.51
N SER A 581 -8.52 9.50 41.66
CA SER A 581 -7.81 10.51 42.45
C SER A 581 -6.59 10.98 41.67
N PHE A 582 -6.37 12.29 41.60
CA PHE A 582 -5.30 12.89 40.80
C PHE A 582 -3.94 12.87 41.52
N ASP A 583 -3.55 11.69 42.01
CA ASP A 583 -2.15 11.35 42.24
C ASP A 583 -1.56 10.69 40.97
N SER A 584 -0.29 10.29 41.01
CA SER A 584 0.53 9.86 39.87
C SER A 584 0.04 8.63 39.07
N SER A 585 -1.23 8.22 39.20
CA SER A 585 -1.81 7.03 38.55
C SER A 585 -3.26 7.19 38.03
N ALA A 586 -3.72 8.39 37.72
CA ALA A 586 -5.09 8.63 37.25
C ALA A 586 -5.38 8.01 35.86
N THR A 587 -6.44 7.19 35.76
CA THR A 587 -6.91 6.60 34.49
C THR A 587 -8.23 7.21 34.06
N LEU A 588 -8.28 7.91 32.93
CA LEU A 588 -9.55 8.34 32.31
C LEU A 588 -10.05 7.25 31.36
N THR A 589 -11.24 6.73 31.64
CA THR A 589 -11.89 5.75 30.76
C THR A 589 -12.84 6.47 29.82
N LEU A 590 -12.54 6.40 28.52
CA LEU A 590 -13.32 6.96 27.42
C LEU A 590 -14.36 5.92 26.95
N PRO A 591 -15.46 6.38 26.33
CA PRO A 591 -16.38 5.49 25.64
C PRO A 591 -15.69 4.74 24.51
N MET A 592 -16.18 3.56 24.15
CA MET A 592 -15.75 2.86 22.93
C MET A 592 -16.56 3.27 21.69
N ASP A 593 -17.77 3.79 21.89
CA ASP A 593 -18.71 4.04 20.81
C ASP A 593 -18.97 5.54 20.70
N PHE A 594 -18.91 6.07 19.47
CA PHE A 594 -19.02 7.51 19.23
C PHE A 594 -20.39 8.10 19.63
N ALA A 595 -21.43 7.26 19.70
CA ALA A 595 -22.76 7.63 20.15
C ALA A 595 -22.77 8.18 21.60
N ASP A 596 -21.85 7.71 22.44
CA ASP A 596 -21.73 8.09 23.84
C ASP A 596 -20.87 9.34 24.06
N TRP A 597 -20.19 9.83 23.02
CA TRP A 597 -19.20 10.90 23.16
C TRP A 597 -19.78 12.18 23.79
N GLN A 598 -20.99 12.58 23.38
CA GLN A 598 -21.63 13.79 23.92
C GLN A 598 -22.01 13.67 25.40
N ASP A 599 -22.39 12.47 25.84
CA ASP A 599 -22.73 12.24 27.24
C ASP A 599 -21.45 12.12 28.08
N PHE A 600 -20.39 11.53 27.52
CA PHE A 600 -19.07 11.50 28.13
C PHE A 600 -18.50 12.90 28.37
N THR A 601 -18.58 13.82 27.41
CA THR A 601 -18.05 15.19 27.60
C THR A 601 -18.82 16.01 28.63
N ARG A 602 -20.07 15.64 28.94
CA ARG A 602 -20.87 16.24 30.03
C ARG A 602 -20.60 15.62 31.40
N SER A 603 -19.86 14.51 31.46
CA SER A 603 -19.59 13.79 32.70
C SER A 603 -18.68 14.59 33.64
N LYS A 604 -18.79 14.31 34.94
CA LYS A 604 -17.87 14.85 35.96
C LYS A 604 -16.41 14.50 35.65
N ASN A 605 -16.17 13.27 35.18
CA ASN A 605 -14.83 12.75 34.87
C ASN A 605 -14.13 13.60 33.80
N TYR A 606 -14.84 13.93 32.72
CA TYR A 606 -14.31 14.79 31.68
C TYR A 606 -14.13 16.23 32.15
N GLY A 607 -15.10 16.78 32.90
CA GLY A 607 -14.97 18.11 33.48
C GLY A 607 -13.74 18.28 34.39
N ASP A 608 -13.40 17.26 35.18
CA ASP A 608 -12.20 17.27 36.03
C ASP A 608 -10.90 17.11 35.22
N TYR A 609 -10.91 16.36 34.12
CA TYR A 609 -9.82 16.34 33.14
C TYR A 609 -9.60 17.72 32.53
N VAL A 610 -10.67 18.38 32.07
CA VAL A 610 -10.62 19.72 31.45
C VAL A 610 -9.98 20.75 32.39
N LYS A 611 -10.30 20.72 33.68
CA LYS A 611 -9.66 21.60 34.69
C LYS A 611 -8.15 21.43 34.72
N GLN A 612 -7.66 20.19 34.67
CA GLN A 612 -6.23 19.90 34.74
C GLN A 612 -5.49 20.25 33.47
N ILE A 613 -6.04 19.91 32.29
CA ILE A 613 -5.38 20.26 31.03
C ILE A 613 -5.37 21.78 30.81
N ARG A 614 -6.41 22.52 31.24
CA ARG A 614 -6.38 23.99 31.28
C ARG A 614 -5.29 24.52 32.20
N ALA A 615 -5.13 23.95 33.40
CA ALA A 615 -4.06 24.33 34.32
C ALA A 615 -2.66 24.05 33.74
N LEU A 616 -2.49 22.92 33.04
CA LEU A 616 -1.25 22.58 32.34
C LEU A 616 -0.97 23.50 31.15
N ALA A 617 -1.99 23.83 30.36
CA ALA A 617 -1.86 24.70 29.20
C ALA A 617 -1.56 26.15 29.60
N GLY A 618 -2.08 26.61 30.74
CA GLY A 618 -1.93 28.00 31.16
C GLY A 618 -2.67 28.97 30.23
N GLN A 619 -2.38 30.26 30.39
CA GLN A 619 -3.01 31.33 29.61
C GLN A 619 -2.36 31.48 28.22
N PRO A 620 -3.10 31.92 27.19
CA PRO A 620 -2.59 32.16 25.83
C PRO A 620 -1.60 33.35 25.71
N ALA A 621 -1.07 33.89 26.80
CA ALA A 621 -0.40 35.19 26.83
C ALA A 621 1.07 35.18 26.36
N ASP A 622 1.71 34.01 26.28
CA ASP A 622 3.11 33.88 25.87
C ASP A 622 3.23 33.64 24.35
N LEU A 623 4.13 34.38 23.68
CA LEU A 623 4.53 34.12 22.29
C LEU A 623 6.04 33.85 22.24
N PRO A 624 6.47 32.64 21.81
CA PRO A 624 5.66 31.50 21.39
C PRO A 624 4.88 30.85 22.55
N ASP A 625 3.73 30.24 22.24
CA ASP A 625 2.88 29.57 23.23
C ASP A 625 3.61 28.39 23.88
N ALA A 626 3.85 28.50 25.19
CA ALA A 626 4.55 27.49 25.97
C ALA A 626 3.85 26.12 25.95
N PHE A 627 2.52 26.08 25.76
CA PHE A 627 1.78 24.82 25.62
C PHE A 627 2.12 24.10 24.32
N LEU A 628 2.42 24.81 23.24
CA LEU A 628 2.77 24.21 21.95
C LEU A 628 4.22 23.75 21.87
N LYS A 629 5.13 24.37 22.63
CA LYS A 629 6.54 23.95 22.68
C LYS A 629 6.68 22.46 23.05
N ASP A 630 7.31 21.66 22.20
CA ASP A 630 7.49 20.21 22.36
C ASP A 630 6.16 19.44 22.56
N ASN A 631 5.04 19.96 22.02
CA ASN A 631 3.77 19.27 21.94
C ASN A 631 3.66 18.58 20.57
N TYR A 632 3.65 17.25 20.54
CA TYR A 632 3.54 16.47 19.30
C TYR A 632 2.12 16.52 18.69
N LEU A 633 1.18 17.16 19.38
CA LEU A 633 -0.21 17.30 18.94
C LEU A 633 -0.92 15.96 18.61
N SER A 634 -0.50 14.89 19.28
CA SER A 634 -1.11 13.56 19.27
C SER A 634 -0.74 12.84 20.57
N THR A 635 -1.64 11.98 21.05
CA THR A 635 -1.37 11.06 22.17
C THR A 635 -0.74 9.73 21.73
N ASP A 636 -0.84 9.39 20.43
CA ASP A 636 -0.44 8.10 19.84
C ASP A 636 -1.03 6.86 20.56
N ILE A 637 -2.15 7.02 21.25
CA ILE A 637 -2.90 5.88 21.79
C ILE A 637 -3.71 5.20 20.68
N ARG A 638 -4.00 3.91 20.84
CA ARG A 638 -4.90 3.19 19.94
C ARG A 638 -6.35 3.46 20.35
N VAL A 639 -7.07 4.21 19.53
CA VAL A 639 -8.48 4.57 19.69
C VAL A 639 -9.33 3.60 18.87
N PRO A 640 -10.38 2.98 19.44
CA PRO A 640 -11.28 2.11 18.69
C PRO A 640 -11.93 2.83 17.50
N ILE A 641 -12.02 2.17 16.35
CA ILE A 641 -12.70 2.70 15.16
C ILE A 641 -14.19 2.98 15.42
N THR A 642 -14.79 2.24 16.36
CA THR A 642 -16.16 2.45 16.85
C THR A 642 -16.33 3.80 17.56
N LEU A 643 -15.26 4.42 18.04
CA LEU A 643 -15.25 5.79 18.57
C LEU A 643 -14.83 6.81 17.51
N VAL A 644 -13.81 6.49 16.71
CA VAL A 644 -13.28 7.42 15.69
C VAL A 644 -14.31 7.71 14.59
N GLY A 645 -15.00 6.66 14.10
CA GLY A 645 -16.12 6.82 13.17
C GLY A 645 -15.77 7.16 11.72
N THR A 646 -14.48 7.19 11.37
CA THR A 646 -14.00 7.41 10.00
C THR A 646 -14.10 6.14 9.15
N ASN A 647 -13.66 6.20 7.88
CA ASN A 647 -13.46 4.99 7.09
C ASN A 647 -12.58 3.98 7.85
N SER A 648 -12.98 2.72 7.87
CA SER A 648 -12.37 1.67 8.72
C SER A 648 -11.26 0.84 8.04
N ALA A 649 -11.01 1.02 6.74
CA ALA A 649 -10.16 0.13 5.96
C ALA A 649 -8.72 -0.01 6.51
N ARG A 650 -8.09 1.10 6.92
CA ARG A 650 -6.75 1.04 7.52
C ARG A 650 -6.76 0.49 8.96
N ALA A 651 -7.79 0.76 9.76
CA ALA A 651 -7.90 0.23 11.12
C ALA A 651 -8.01 -1.30 11.15
N VAL A 652 -8.54 -1.91 10.10
CA VAL A 652 -8.77 -3.37 10.03
C VAL A 652 -7.71 -4.13 9.21
N GLY A 653 -6.57 -3.49 8.92
CA GLY A 653 -5.43 -4.13 8.25
C GLY A 653 -4.91 -5.34 9.03
N THR A 654 -4.59 -6.43 8.33
CA THR A 654 -4.24 -7.71 8.99
C THR A 654 -2.78 -8.10 8.89
N ASN A 655 -1.96 -7.37 8.14
CA ASN A 655 -0.56 -7.75 7.89
C ASN A 655 0.30 -7.84 9.17
N ALA A 656 -0.05 -7.12 10.23
CA ALA A 656 0.64 -7.14 11.52
C ALA A 656 0.08 -8.15 12.53
N MET A 657 -0.89 -8.98 12.13
CA MET A 657 -1.41 -10.03 12.99
C MET A 657 -0.41 -11.18 13.15
N ARG A 658 -0.66 -12.05 14.13
CA ARG A 658 0.16 -13.24 14.35
C ARG A 658 0.21 -14.13 13.10
N GLY A 659 1.41 -14.58 12.73
CA GLY A 659 1.66 -15.43 11.57
C GLY A 659 1.55 -14.71 10.21
N GLN A 660 1.28 -13.41 10.19
CA GLN A 660 1.22 -12.62 8.96
C GLN A 660 2.56 -11.92 8.70
N VAL A 661 2.72 -11.31 7.52
CA VAL A 661 4.01 -10.85 7.01
C VAL A 661 4.76 -9.90 7.95
N TRP A 662 4.04 -9.07 8.72
CA TRP A 662 4.61 -8.09 9.68
C TRP A 662 4.55 -8.54 11.15
N ASP A 663 4.40 -9.84 11.42
CA ASP A 663 4.43 -10.38 12.79
C ASP A 663 5.66 -9.88 13.57
N ASN A 664 6.87 -10.00 13.00
CA ASN A 664 8.11 -9.58 13.66
C ASN A 664 8.25 -8.06 13.87
N PHE A 665 7.33 -7.25 13.33
CA PHE A 665 7.31 -5.79 13.43
C PHE A 665 6.14 -5.26 14.27
N SER A 666 5.46 -6.13 15.00
CA SER A 666 4.38 -5.80 15.93
C SER A 666 4.55 -6.55 17.26
N SER A 667 4.15 -5.90 18.35
CA SER A 667 4.31 -6.38 19.72
C SER A 667 3.28 -7.47 20.05
N GLU A 668 3.57 -8.24 21.10
CA GLU A 668 2.60 -9.18 21.68
C GLU A 668 1.40 -8.43 22.30
N THR A 669 1.60 -7.20 22.74
CA THR A 669 0.51 -6.35 23.27
C THR A 669 -0.47 -5.95 22.18
N TYR A 670 0.02 -5.55 21.00
CA TYR A 670 -0.82 -5.27 19.83
C TYR A 670 -1.61 -6.52 19.38
N LYS A 671 -0.92 -7.66 19.26
CA LYS A 671 -1.54 -8.94 18.86
C LYS A 671 -2.50 -9.52 19.90
N SER A 672 -2.59 -8.92 21.08
CA SER A 672 -3.51 -9.29 22.16
C SER A 672 -4.66 -8.30 22.34
N LEU A 673 -4.76 -7.28 21.47
CA LEU A 673 -5.87 -6.32 21.53
C LEU A 673 -7.22 -7.04 21.35
N PRO A 674 -8.23 -6.71 22.17
CA PRO A 674 -9.55 -7.30 22.05
C PRO A 674 -10.23 -6.82 20.76
N ALA A 675 -11.22 -7.59 20.29
CA ALA A 675 -12.09 -7.13 19.21
C ALA A 675 -12.82 -5.85 19.65
N VAL A 676 -12.93 -4.89 18.73
CA VAL A 676 -13.61 -3.62 19.01
C VAL A 676 -15.13 -3.73 19.06
N GLY A 677 -15.69 -4.83 18.56
CA GLY A 677 -17.14 -5.04 18.44
C GLY A 677 -17.67 -4.57 17.09
N GLU A 678 -18.92 -4.11 17.07
CA GLU A 678 -19.61 -3.73 15.84
C GLU A 678 -19.15 -2.36 15.32
N VAL A 679 -18.63 -2.35 14.10
CA VAL A 679 -18.24 -1.16 13.36
C VAL A 679 -19.38 -0.77 12.43
N HIS A 680 -19.92 0.43 12.63
CA HIS A 680 -21.02 0.97 11.84
C HIS A 680 -20.51 1.52 10.50
N PHE A 681 -21.24 1.21 9.42
CA PHE A 681 -20.92 1.72 8.09
C PHE A 681 -22.18 1.96 7.23
N PHE A 682 -21.98 2.66 6.12
CA PHE A 682 -22.97 2.84 5.06
C PHE A 682 -22.82 1.73 4.02
N ASN A 683 -23.83 0.89 3.92
CA ASN A 683 -24.00 -0.12 2.88
C ASN A 683 -24.87 0.47 1.75
N PRO A 684 -24.31 0.74 0.56
CA PRO A 684 -25.07 1.28 -0.59
C PRO A 684 -26.06 0.27 -1.19
N PHE A 685 -26.12 -0.97 -0.68
CA PHE A 685 -26.97 -2.05 -1.19
C PHE A 685 -28.05 -2.49 -0.21
N SER A 686 -28.05 -2.00 1.04
CA SER A 686 -28.96 -2.52 2.07
C SER A 686 -30.42 -2.09 1.88
N GLY A 687 -30.65 -0.95 1.21
CA GLY A 687 -31.96 -0.31 1.11
C GLY A 687 -32.50 0.22 2.45
N LYS A 688 -31.76 0.05 3.56
CA LYS A 688 -32.13 0.55 4.88
C LYS A 688 -31.89 2.06 4.95
N PRO A 689 -32.77 2.82 5.64
CA PRO A 689 -32.51 4.23 5.91
C PRO A 689 -31.22 4.40 6.71
N ALA A 690 -30.45 5.43 6.38
CA ALA A 690 -29.29 5.81 7.16
C ALA A 690 -29.70 6.50 8.47
N ASP A 691 -28.97 6.24 9.54
CA ASP A 691 -29.06 6.96 10.80
C ASP A 691 -28.52 8.40 10.66
N ARG A 692 -28.57 9.16 11.75
CA ARG A 692 -28.12 10.56 11.77
C ARG A 692 -26.62 10.75 11.49
N TRP A 693 -25.85 9.66 11.47
CA TRP A 693 -24.41 9.64 11.20
C TRP A 693 -24.09 9.05 9.83
N GLY A 694 -25.12 8.76 9.02
CA GLY A 694 -24.97 8.26 7.66
C GLY A 694 -24.78 6.75 7.57
N ASN A 695 -24.92 5.99 8.66
CA ASN A 695 -24.73 4.53 8.67
C ASN A 695 -26.06 3.78 8.55
N ASN A 696 -26.05 2.59 7.97
CA ASN A 696 -27.25 1.75 7.89
C ASN A 696 -26.96 0.25 8.08
N ASP A 697 -25.72 -0.10 8.43
CA ASP A 697 -25.28 -1.47 8.62
C ASP A 697 -24.07 -1.57 9.57
N THR A 698 -23.70 -2.79 9.95
CA THR A 698 -22.62 -3.08 10.92
C THR A 698 -21.86 -4.35 10.56
N TYR A 699 -20.56 -4.41 10.85
CA TYR A 699 -19.74 -5.63 10.79
C TYR A 699 -18.78 -5.69 11.99
N ALA A 700 -18.21 -6.86 12.29
CA ALA A 700 -17.28 -7.02 13.41
C ALA A 700 -15.91 -7.56 12.96
N PRO A 701 -14.83 -6.76 13.00
CA PRO A 701 -13.48 -7.26 12.73
C PRO A 701 -12.99 -8.20 13.85
N PRO A 702 -12.06 -9.13 13.56
CA PRO A 702 -11.54 -10.06 14.55
C PRO A 702 -10.69 -9.37 15.63
N ALA A 703 -10.50 -10.04 16.76
CA ALA A 703 -9.49 -9.65 17.75
C ALA A 703 -8.06 -9.87 17.22
N GLY A 704 -7.07 -9.41 17.99
CA GLY A 704 -5.65 -9.66 17.72
C GLY A 704 -4.95 -8.57 16.92
N GLY A 705 -5.37 -7.32 17.07
CA GLY A 705 -4.77 -6.15 16.44
C GLY A 705 -5.76 -5.24 15.71
N PRO A 706 -6.61 -5.77 14.80
CA PRO A 706 -7.55 -4.97 14.01
C PRO A 706 -8.56 -4.16 14.84
N GLY A 707 -8.98 -3.02 14.27
CA GLY A 707 -10.08 -2.18 14.78
C GLY A 707 -9.65 -0.86 15.41
N TYR A 708 -8.37 -0.46 15.33
CA TYR A 708 -7.88 0.73 16.03
C TYR A 708 -7.15 1.71 15.10
N TYR A 709 -7.27 3.00 15.39
CA TYR A 709 -6.45 4.06 14.82
C TYR A 709 -5.67 4.77 15.93
N ARG A 710 -4.51 5.32 15.61
CA ARG A 710 -3.93 6.42 16.40
C ARG A 710 -4.53 7.76 15.98
N PRO A 711 -4.61 8.75 16.88
CA PRO A 711 -4.85 10.13 16.49
C PRO A 711 -3.77 10.60 15.53
N ALA A 712 -4.17 11.35 14.49
CA ALA A 712 -3.23 12.07 13.66
C ALA A 712 -2.62 13.23 14.45
N SER A 713 -1.33 13.50 14.24
CA SER A 713 -0.72 14.74 14.73
C SER A 713 -1.29 15.92 13.94
N LEU A 714 -1.56 17.03 14.62
CA LEU A 714 -2.08 18.27 14.01
C LEU A 714 -0.97 19.29 13.69
N ILE A 715 0.31 18.90 13.82
CA ILE A 715 1.43 19.79 13.50
C ILE A 715 1.34 20.21 12.03
N SER A 716 1.38 21.53 11.79
CA SER A 716 1.44 22.11 10.44
C SER A 716 0.33 21.59 9.52
N LEU A 717 -0.88 21.45 10.06
CA LEU A 717 -2.03 20.89 9.36
C LEU A 717 -2.34 21.62 8.03
N TRP A 718 -2.07 22.92 7.95
CA TRP A 718 -2.22 23.72 6.73
C TRP A 718 -1.36 23.23 5.56
N ALA A 719 -0.23 22.58 5.84
CA ALA A 719 0.71 22.12 4.83
C ALA A 719 0.40 20.71 4.31
N THR A 720 -0.48 19.96 4.97
CA THR A 720 -0.69 18.52 4.71
C THR A 720 -2.11 18.15 4.28
N ALA A 721 -3.00 19.15 4.11
CA ALA A 721 -4.33 18.93 3.55
C ALA A 721 -4.27 18.35 2.12
N PRO A 722 -5.26 17.53 1.67
CA PRO A 722 -6.49 17.13 2.36
C PRO A 722 -6.30 16.21 3.58
N PHE A 723 -7.37 15.94 4.34
CA PHE A 723 -7.28 15.20 5.60
C PHE A 723 -7.79 13.75 5.53
N LEU A 724 -7.65 13.08 6.69
CA LEU A 724 -7.85 11.65 6.95
C LEU A 724 -6.74 10.79 6.38
N HIS A 725 -6.72 9.51 6.75
CA HIS A 725 -5.67 8.58 6.34
C HIS A 725 -5.58 8.39 4.81
N ASN A 726 -6.57 8.83 4.04
CA ASN A 726 -6.71 8.57 2.61
C ASN A 726 -6.85 9.85 1.77
N ASN A 727 -6.58 11.05 2.32
CA ASN A 727 -6.70 12.35 1.63
C ASN A 727 -8.06 12.61 0.95
N THR A 728 -9.15 12.02 1.44
CA THR A 728 -10.46 12.14 0.79
C THR A 728 -11.34 13.22 1.39
N LEU A 729 -10.95 13.81 2.52
CA LEU A 729 -11.69 14.90 3.14
C LEU A 729 -11.01 16.24 2.85
N GLY A 730 -11.47 16.89 1.79
CA GLY A 730 -10.96 18.19 1.36
C GLY A 730 -10.80 18.30 -0.16
N GLU A 731 -10.43 19.48 -0.63
CA GLU A 731 -10.08 19.74 -2.03
C GLU A 731 -8.61 19.43 -2.27
N TYR A 732 -8.34 18.58 -3.26
CA TYR A 732 -7.00 18.44 -3.81
C TYR A 732 -6.77 19.50 -4.89
N THR A 733 -5.92 20.49 -4.59
CA THR A 733 -5.69 21.64 -5.48
C THR A 733 -4.62 21.40 -6.54
N GLY A 734 -3.71 20.45 -6.32
CA GLY A 734 -2.54 20.24 -7.18
C GLY A 734 -1.54 21.41 -7.21
N ASP A 735 -1.73 22.42 -6.36
CA ASP A 735 -0.89 23.63 -6.28
C ASP A 735 -0.08 23.65 -4.98
N PRO A 736 1.25 23.48 -5.04
CA PRO A 736 2.09 23.48 -3.85
C PRO A 736 2.35 24.86 -3.24
N SER A 737 1.85 25.94 -3.84
CA SER A 737 1.96 27.28 -3.29
C SER A 737 1.26 27.41 -1.92
N VAL A 738 1.64 28.42 -1.13
CA VAL A 738 0.96 28.72 0.14
C VAL A 738 -0.55 28.94 -0.07
N LYS A 739 -0.94 29.55 -1.19
CA LYS A 739 -2.35 29.77 -1.54
C LYS A 739 -3.09 28.46 -1.79
N GLY A 740 -2.51 27.57 -2.62
CA GLY A 740 -3.10 26.27 -2.94
C GLY A 740 -3.27 25.38 -1.70
N ARG A 741 -2.28 25.40 -0.80
CA ARG A 741 -2.32 24.69 0.49
C ARG A 741 -3.38 25.26 1.43
N MET A 742 -3.48 26.59 1.55
CA MET A 742 -4.51 27.24 2.37
C MET A 742 -5.93 26.95 1.85
N GLN A 743 -6.14 26.92 0.53
CA GLN A 743 -7.41 26.53 -0.05
C GLN A 743 -7.79 25.09 0.33
N ALA A 744 -6.85 24.13 0.19
CA ALA A 744 -7.06 22.75 0.59
C ALA A 744 -7.35 22.63 2.10
N PHE A 745 -6.59 23.33 2.94
CA PHE A 745 -6.79 23.38 4.39
C PHE A 745 -8.17 23.92 4.75
N ASP A 746 -8.56 25.06 4.18
CA ASP A 746 -9.80 25.74 4.52
C ASP A 746 -11.02 24.89 4.18
N ASP A 747 -11.03 24.20 3.03
CA ASP A 747 -12.10 23.28 2.65
C ASP A 747 -12.10 22.01 3.54
N ALA A 748 -10.93 21.41 3.77
CA ALA A 748 -10.81 20.20 4.57
C ALA A 748 -11.21 20.43 6.04
N ILE A 749 -10.74 21.51 6.66
CA ILE A 749 -11.05 21.82 8.07
C ILE A 749 -12.50 22.25 8.24
N ASP A 750 -13.07 22.95 7.26
CA ASP A 750 -14.48 23.29 7.26
C ASP A 750 -15.34 22.03 7.22
N LYS A 751 -14.93 21.01 6.46
CA LYS A 751 -15.60 19.70 6.43
C LYS A 751 -15.39 18.91 7.72
N ILE A 752 -14.26 19.05 8.42
CA ILE A 752 -14.09 18.45 9.76
C ILE A 752 -15.06 19.09 10.76
N LEU A 753 -15.09 20.42 10.84
CA LEU A 753 -15.81 21.16 11.89
C LEU A 753 -17.32 21.33 11.61
N TRP A 754 -17.74 21.32 10.34
CA TRP A 754 -19.14 21.39 9.95
C TRP A 754 -19.50 20.17 9.10
N SER A 755 -19.97 19.11 9.75
CA SER A 755 -20.30 17.84 9.07
C SER A 755 -21.27 18.03 7.90
N GLY A 756 -22.24 18.94 8.01
CA GLY A 756 -23.18 19.28 6.93
C GLY A 756 -22.52 19.80 5.65
N LYS A 757 -21.33 20.42 5.74
CA LYS A 757 -20.57 20.86 4.55
C LYS A 757 -20.04 19.69 3.72
N ARG A 758 -19.93 18.48 4.29
CA ARG A 758 -19.54 17.27 3.55
C ARG A 758 -20.60 16.90 2.51
N GLU A 759 -21.88 16.95 2.89
CA GLU A 759 -23.00 16.64 2.01
C GLU A 759 -23.24 17.71 0.95
N THR A 760 -23.10 18.99 1.31
CA THR A 760 -23.33 20.12 0.40
C THR A 760 -22.13 20.50 -0.45
N SER A 761 -20.98 19.83 -0.26
CA SER A 761 -19.75 20.11 -0.99
C SER A 761 -19.95 19.99 -2.50
N SER A 762 -19.51 21.00 -3.25
CA SER A 762 -19.42 20.95 -4.72
C SER A 762 -18.13 20.32 -5.22
N VAL A 763 -17.13 20.14 -4.34
CA VAL A 763 -15.88 19.45 -4.66
C VAL A 763 -16.20 17.99 -4.99
N ARG A 764 -15.69 17.51 -6.12
CA ARG A 764 -15.84 16.14 -6.60
C ARG A 764 -14.46 15.58 -6.90
N LEU A 765 -14.06 14.57 -6.12
CA LEU A 765 -12.80 13.86 -6.33
C LEU A 765 -12.89 12.99 -7.60
N PRO A 766 -11.74 12.65 -8.22
CA PRO A 766 -11.71 11.64 -9.27
C PRO A 766 -12.40 10.34 -8.81
N GLY A 767 -13.30 9.80 -9.64
CA GLY A 767 -14.12 8.63 -9.29
C GLY A 767 -15.38 8.93 -8.46
N ASP A 768 -15.62 10.18 -8.06
CA ASP A 768 -16.88 10.60 -7.43
C ASP A 768 -17.95 10.82 -8.51
N LEU A 769 -18.96 9.97 -8.48
CA LEU A 769 -20.06 9.94 -9.45
C LEU A 769 -21.35 10.58 -8.91
N ARG A 770 -21.36 11.12 -7.68
CA ARG A 770 -22.51 11.84 -7.10
C ARG A 770 -22.84 13.08 -7.94
N GLY A 771 -24.10 13.21 -8.33
CA GLY A 771 -24.59 14.25 -9.24
C GLY A 771 -24.24 14.01 -10.72
N LYS A 772 -23.50 12.94 -11.04
CA LYS A 772 -23.17 12.53 -12.42
C LYS A 772 -23.93 11.27 -12.85
N MET A 773 -24.25 10.38 -11.91
CA MET A 773 -25.01 9.18 -12.15
C MET A 773 -26.02 8.94 -11.02
N ALA A 774 -27.28 8.71 -11.39
CA ALA A 774 -28.39 8.47 -10.44
C ALA A 774 -28.09 7.33 -9.45
N LEU A 775 -27.29 6.33 -9.85
CA LEU A 775 -26.88 5.21 -8.99
C LEU A 775 -26.02 5.63 -7.79
N ALA A 776 -25.33 6.76 -7.89
CA ALA A 776 -24.43 7.28 -6.86
C ALA A 776 -25.07 8.41 -6.05
N ASP A 777 -26.19 8.98 -6.50
CA ASP A 777 -26.86 10.10 -5.81
C ASP A 777 -27.39 9.71 -4.41
N GLY A 778 -27.54 8.40 -4.14
CA GLY A 778 -27.89 7.88 -2.82
C GLY A 778 -26.70 7.64 -1.88
N ASP A 779 -25.46 7.83 -2.33
CA ASP A 779 -24.27 7.55 -1.52
C ASP A 779 -24.12 8.59 -0.39
N ARG A 780 -23.98 8.09 0.85
CA ARG A 780 -23.73 8.90 2.05
C ARG A 780 -22.24 9.17 2.22
N GLY A 781 -21.71 9.99 1.32
CA GLY A 781 -20.28 10.31 1.22
C GLY A 781 -19.65 9.79 -0.08
N PHE A 782 -18.37 10.05 -0.24
CA PHE A 782 -17.57 9.63 -1.40
C PHE A 782 -17.28 8.13 -1.35
N ILE A 783 -17.79 7.41 -2.36
CA ILE A 783 -17.39 6.05 -2.69
C ILE A 783 -16.73 6.09 -4.06
N TYR A 784 -15.46 5.66 -4.15
CA TYR A 784 -14.81 5.55 -5.45
C TYR A 784 -15.46 4.43 -6.27
N ARG A 785 -16.00 4.80 -7.43
CA ARG A 785 -16.67 3.89 -8.36
C ARG A 785 -15.93 3.87 -9.70
N THR A 786 -16.00 2.74 -10.41
CA THR A 786 -15.47 2.61 -11.76
C THR A 786 -16.04 3.70 -12.67
N THR A 787 -15.16 4.46 -13.33
CA THR A 787 -15.57 5.61 -14.16
C THR A 787 -16.03 5.23 -15.56
N GLN A 788 -15.81 3.98 -15.96
CA GLN A 788 -16.20 3.40 -17.24
C GLN A 788 -16.29 1.86 -17.12
N PRO A 789 -16.80 1.15 -18.14
CA PRO A 789 -16.75 -0.31 -18.15
C PRO A 789 -15.30 -0.79 -18.10
N THR A 790 -15.02 -1.77 -17.25
CA THR A 790 -13.65 -2.22 -16.98
C THR A 790 -13.49 -3.73 -17.05
N TRP A 791 -12.26 -4.18 -17.24
CA TRP A 791 -11.91 -5.60 -17.30
C TRP A 791 -10.79 -5.90 -16.32
N ILE A 792 -10.89 -7.04 -15.64
CA ILE A 792 -9.73 -7.67 -15.03
C ILE A 792 -8.92 -8.28 -16.18
N ASP A 793 -7.83 -7.59 -16.55
CA ASP A 793 -7.05 -7.88 -17.74
C ASP A 793 -5.59 -8.24 -17.44
N PHE A 794 -5.13 -9.32 -18.08
CA PHE A 794 -3.75 -9.78 -17.98
C PHE A 794 -3.21 -10.14 -19.38
N PRO A 795 -1.98 -9.69 -19.74
CA PRO A 795 -1.38 -10.08 -21.01
C PRO A 795 -1.23 -11.60 -21.13
N ALA A 796 -1.43 -12.13 -22.33
CA ALA A 796 -1.47 -13.56 -22.64
C ALA A 796 -0.36 -14.41 -21.98
N ARG A 797 0.87 -13.93 -22.02
CA ARG A 797 2.06 -14.59 -21.45
C ARG A 797 2.03 -14.79 -19.94
N PHE A 798 1.14 -14.07 -19.25
CA PHE A 798 0.97 -14.16 -17.81
C PHE A 798 -0.12 -15.13 -17.37
N ILE A 799 -0.89 -15.72 -18.28
CA ILE A 799 -2.03 -16.60 -17.92
C ILE A 799 -1.58 -17.82 -17.10
N ARG A 800 -0.61 -18.59 -17.59
CA ARG A 800 -0.07 -19.76 -16.85
C ARG A 800 0.56 -19.36 -15.52
N PRO A 801 1.46 -18.34 -15.44
CA PRO A 801 1.97 -17.85 -14.17
C PRO A 801 0.88 -17.44 -13.18
N LEU A 802 -0.10 -16.64 -13.63
CA LEU A 802 -1.22 -16.17 -12.83
C LEU A 802 -2.02 -17.34 -12.23
N ILE A 803 -2.46 -18.29 -13.06
CA ILE A 803 -3.26 -19.42 -12.59
C ILE A 803 -2.42 -20.31 -11.66
N SER A 804 -1.16 -20.56 -12.00
CA SER A 804 -0.25 -21.35 -11.14
C SER A 804 0.00 -20.70 -9.80
N SER A 805 -0.03 -19.36 -9.73
CA SER A 805 0.12 -18.61 -8.48
C SER A 805 -1.11 -18.73 -7.56
N VAL A 806 -2.28 -19.06 -8.12
CA VAL A 806 -3.55 -19.17 -7.37
C VAL A 806 -3.83 -20.61 -6.96
N ILE A 807 -3.70 -21.58 -7.88
CA ILE A 807 -4.05 -22.99 -7.61
C ILE A 807 -2.84 -23.92 -7.51
N GLY A 808 -1.63 -23.42 -7.75
CA GLY A 808 -0.40 -24.21 -7.71
C GLY A 808 -0.07 -24.92 -9.05
N PRO A 809 1.22 -25.18 -9.33
CA PRO A 809 1.68 -25.71 -10.61
C PRO A 809 1.16 -27.11 -10.93
N PHE A 810 0.93 -27.93 -9.89
CA PHE A 810 0.33 -29.26 -10.04
C PHE A 810 -1.09 -29.15 -10.61
N TRP A 811 -1.96 -28.36 -10.01
CA TRP A 811 -3.35 -28.21 -10.45
C TRP A 811 -3.45 -27.51 -11.80
N THR A 812 -2.58 -26.53 -12.09
CA THR A 812 -2.45 -25.96 -13.43
C THR A 812 -2.14 -27.05 -14.46
N SER A 813 -1.14 -27.90 -14.19
CA SER A 813 -0.75 -28.98 -15.11
C SER A 813 -1.80 -30.08 -15.21
N PHE A 814 -2.51 -30.35 -14.12
CA PHE A 814 -3.62 -31.29 -14.07
C PHE A 814 -4.78 -30.83 -14.96
N LEU A 815 -5.23 -29.57 -14.81
CA LEU A 815 -6.32 -29.00 -15.60
C LEU A 815 -5.94 -28.73 -17.06
N ALA A 816 -4.67 -28.37 -17.33
CA ALA A 816 -4.20 -28.15 -18.68
C ALA A 816 -3.97 -29.46 -19.45
N THR A 817 -3.45 -30.51 -18.78
CA THR A 817 -2.94 -31.70 -19.46
C THR A 817 -3.39 -33.02 -18.83
N TYR A 818 -3.11 -33.28 -17.54
CA TYR A 818 -3.24 -34.64 -16.99
C TYR A 818 -4.68 -35.15 -16.94
N LEU A 819 -5.64 -34.28 -16.63
CA LEU A 819 -7.07 -34.62 -16.65
C LEU A 819 -7.47 -35.16 -18.03
N TRP A 820 -7.14 -34.41 -19.08
CA TRP A 820 -7.52 -34.73 -20.45
C TRP A 820 -6.78 -35.95 -21.00
N MET A 821 -5.50 -36.10 -20.68
CA MET A 821 -4.73 -37.28 -21.05
C MET A 821 -5.26 -38.54 -20.35
N GLY A 822 -5.60 -38.44 -19.06
CA GLY A 822 -6.23 -39.54 -18.31
C GLY A 822 -7.58 -39.95 -18.90
N LEU A 823 -8.42 -38.97 -19.24
CA LEU A 823 -9.69 -39.19 -19.94
C LEU A 823 -9.47 -39.84 -21.32
N ALA A 824 -8.46 -39.39 -22.07
CA ALA A 824 -8.12 -39.94 -23.38
C ALA A 824 -7.67 -41.41 -23.29
N VAL A 825 -6.78 -41.75 -22.34
CA VAL A 825 -6.31 -43.12 -22.12
C VAL A 825 -7.46 -44.02 -21.64
N GLY A 826 -8.26 -43.57 -20.67
CA GLY A 826 -9.42 -44.31 -20.19
C GLY A 826 -10.43 -44.57 -21.31
N ALA A 827 -10.71 -43.55 -22.14
CA ALA A 827 -11.57 -43.70 -23.30
C ALA A 827 -10.96 -44.63 -24.37
N ALA A 828 -9.65 -44.55 -24.64
CA ALA A 828 -8.99 -45.46 -25.59
C ALA A 828 -9.05 -46.93 -25.14
N LEU A 829 -8.85 -47.21 -23.85
CA LEU A 829 -9.03 -48.56 -23.29
C LEU A 829 -10.48 -49.03 -23.46
N LEU A 830 -11.45 -48.17 -23.13
CA LEU A 830 -12.88 -48.45 -23.33
C LEU A 830 -13.28 -48.54 -24.81
N ALA A 831 -12.51 -47.97 -25.74
CA ALA A 831 -12.74 -48.18 -27.17
C ALA A 831 -12.45 -49.63 -27.59
N VAL A 832 -11.58 -50.35 -26.84
CA VAL A 832 -11.27 -51.76 -27.08
C VAL A 832 -12.29 -52.68 -26.41
N VAL A 833 -12.56 -52.46 -25.12
CA VAL A 833 -13.36 -53.38 -24.28
C VAL A 833 -14.78 -52.91 -23.97
N GLY A 834 -15.09 -51.64 -24.24
CA GLY A 834 -16.32 -50.99 -23.84
C GLY A 834 -17.54 -51.46 -24.60
N ARG A 835 -18.67 -51.45 -23.89
CA ARG A 835 -20.01 -51.74 -24.42
C ARG A 835 -20.86 -50.46 -24.44
N PRO A 836 -21.91 -50.35 -25.28
CA PRO A 836 -22.78 -49.18 -25.34
C PRO A 836 -23.29 -48.71 -23.96
N ARG A 837 -23.62 -49.66 -23.07
CA ARG A 837 -24.07 -49.34 -21.71
C ARG A 837 -23.06 -48.56 -20.86
N HIS A 838 -21.76 -48.80 -21.05
CA HIS A 838 -20.70 -48.06 -20.35
C HIS A 838 -20.65 -46.61 -20.84
N ALA A 839 -20.79 -46.38 -22.15
CA ALA A 839 -20.90 -45.04 -22.71
C ALA A 839 -22.17 -44.33 -22.20
N GLY A 840 -23.26 -45.06 -22.01
CA GLY A 840 -24.47 -44.55 -21.36
C GLY A 840 -24.21 -43.98 -19.96
N PHE A 841 -23.39 -44.64 -19.13
CA PHE A 841 -23.00 -44.10 -17.81
C PHE A 841 -22.17 -42.81 -17.91
N VAL A 842 -21.27 -42.70 -18.90
CA VAL A 842 -20.48 -41.48 -19.11
C VAL A 842 -21.39 -40.29 -19.47
N PHE A 843 -22.33 -40.49 -20.40
CA PHE A 843 -23.29 -39.45 -20.77
C PHE A 843 -24.27 -39.11 -19.65
N ALA A 844 -24.70 -40.10 -18.85
CA ALA A 844 -25.52 -39.85 -17.67
C ALA A 844 -24.76 -39.03 -16.61
N LEU A 845 -23.48 -39.36 -16.36
CA LEU A 845 -22.65 -38.58 -15.45
C LEU A 845 -22.43 -37.16 -15.97
N ALA A 846 -22.15 -36.99 -17.27
CA ALA A 846 -22.03 -35.67 -17.89
C ALA A 846 -23.33 -34.86 -17.78
N ALA A 847 -24.49 -35.49 -17.99
CA ALA A 847 -25.79 -34.87 -17.81
C ALA A 847 -26.02 -34.40 -16.37
N ILE A 848 -25.70 -35.24 -15.39
CA ILE A 848 -25.82 -34.89 -13.96
C ILE A 848 -24.87 -33.74 -13.62
N LEU A 849 -23.60 -33.83 -13.98
CA LEU A 849 -22.60 -32.80 -13.67
C LEU A 849 -22.96 -31.45 -14.33
N ALA A 850 -23.38 -31.47 -15.60
CA ALA A 850 -23.81 -30.25 -16.30
C ALA A 850 -25.08 -29.66 -15.67
N GLY A 851 -26.07 -30.50 -15.34
CA GLY A 851 -27.30 -30.06 -14.68
C GLY A 851 -27.04 -29.47 -13.28
N VAL A 852 -26.17 -30.11 -12.49
CA VAL A 852 -25.75 -29.61 -11.17
C VAL A 852 -24.99 -28.29 -11.31
N ALA A 853 -24.04 -28.18 -12.24
CA ALA A 853 -23.27 -26.96 -12.45
C ALA A 853 -24.16 -25.79 -12.92
N LEU A 854 -25.08 -26.02 -13.85
CA LEU A 854 -26.06 -25.01 -14.28
C LEU A 854 -26.93 -24.58 -13.11
N ARG A 855 -27.47 -25.54 -12.35
CA ARG A 855 -28.35 -25.23 -11.22
C ARG A 855 -27.63 -24.50 -10.08
N ALA A 856 -26.39 -24.90 -9.75
CA ALA A 856 -25.59 -24.29 -8.69
C ALA A 856 -25.13 -22.88 -9.07
N SER A 857 -24.67 -22.69 -10.31
CA SER A 857 -24.24 -21.39 -10.82
C SER A 857 -25.40 -20.46 -11.17
N ARG A 858 -26.60 -21.00 -11.35
CA ARG A 858 -27.80 -20.30 -11.87
C ARG A 858 -27.57 -19.58 -13.20
N VAL A 859 -26.57 -19.98 -13.99
CA VAL A 859 -26.32 -19.37 -15.31
C VAL A 859 -27.47 -19.65 -16.29
N ASP A 860 -28.30 -20.66 -16.00
CA ASP A 860 -29.53 -20.95 -16.73
C ASP A 860 -30.59 -19.83 -16.64
N THR A 861 -30.55 -18.97 -15.62
CA THR A 861 -31.40 -17.77 -15.57
C THR A 861 -31.02 -16.76 -16.65
N VAL A 862 -29.76 -16.75 -17.07
CA VAL A 862 -29.24 -15.89 -18.14
C VAL A 862 -29.39 -16.59 -19.49
N TYR A 863 -29.05 -17.87 -19.59
CA TYR A 863 -29.10 -18.67 -20.82
C TYR A 863 -29.89 -19.98 -20.60
N PRO A 864 -31.24 -19.94 -20.65
CA PRO A 864 -32.06 -21.11 -20.35
C PRO A 864 -31.86 -22.28 -21.33
N LEU A 865 -31.46 -21.97 -22.57
CA LEU A 865 -31.16 -22.99 -23.59
C LEU A 865 -29.97 -23.88 -23.24
N LEU A 866 -29.13 -23.53 -22.25
CA LEU A 866 -28.05 -24.40 -21.79
C LEU A 866 -28.56 -25.72 -21.20
N TRP A 867 -29.82 -25.78 -20.75
CA TRP A 867 -30.47 -27.03 -20.31
C TRP A 867 -30.61 -28.08 -21.43
N LEU A 868 -30.51 -27.68 -22.70
CA LEU A 868 -30.47 -28.64 -23.81
C LEU A 868 -29.24 -29.56 -23.74
N VAL A 869 -28.13 -29.11 -23.15
CA VAL A 869 -26.90 -29.91 -23.01
C VAL A 869 -27.11 -31.13 -22.10
N PRO A 870 -27.52 -30.99 -20.82
CA PRO A 870 -27.78 -32.16 -19.98
C PRO A 870 -28.98 -32.99 -20.47
N VAL A 871 -30.01 -32.38 -21.08
CA VAL A 871 -31.15 -33.11 -21.65
C VAL A 871 -30.71 -34.00 -22.82
N ALA A 872 -29.90 -33.46 -23.75
CA ALA A 872 -29.36 -34.24 -24.85
C ALA A 872 -28.43 -35.35 -24.36
N ALA A 873 -27.56 -35.07 -23.40
CA ALA A 873 -26.70 -36.09 -22.79
C ALA A 873 -27.50 -37.21 -22.11
N ALA A 874 -28.58 -36.88 -21.38
CA ALA A 874 -29.47 -37.87 -20.77
C ALA A 874 -30.23 -38.70 -21.82
N ALA A 875 -30.71 -38.07 -22.90
CA ALA A 875 -31.36 -38.77 -24.00
C ALA A 875 -30.39 -39.75 -24.70
N ILE A 876 -29.15 -39.34 -24.94
CA ILE A 876 -28.09 -40.21 -25.47
C ILE A 876 -27.82 -41.37 -24.51
N ALA A 877 -27.75 -41.12 -23.20
CA ALA A 877 -27.58 -42.17 -22.20
C ALA A 877 -28.70 -43.22 -22.25
N ALA A 878 -29.96 -42.77 -22.31
CA ALA A 878 -31.13 -43.66 -22.41
C ALA A 878 -31.09 -44.50 -23.70
N LEU A 879 -30.77 -43.88 -24.84
CA LEU A 879 -30.62 -44.60 -26.11
C LEU A 879 -29.54 -45.69 -26.03
N LEU A 880 -28.40 -45.39 -25.38
CA LEU A 880 -27.29 -46.32 -25.20
C LEU A 880 -27.57 -47.48 -24.24
N TRP A 881 -28.49 -47.28 -23.28
CA TRP A 881 -28.90 -48.35 -22.36
C TRP A 881 -30.01 -49.25 -22.91
N PHE A 882 -30.99 -48.65 -23.58
CA PHE A 882 -32.26 -49.33 -23.88
C PHE A 882 -32.49 -49.60 -25.37
N ALA A 883 -31.95 -48.79 -26.28
CA ALA A 883 -32.25 -48.91 -27.70
C ALA A 883 -31.18 -49.65 -28.52
N THR A 884 -29.90 -49.50 -28.19
CA THR A 884 -28.82 -50.13 -28.98
C THR A 884 -28.11 -51.28 -28.26
N ARG A 885 -27.95 -52.41 -28.97
CA ARG A 885 -27.13 -53.56 -28.55
C ARG A 885 -25.86 -53.73 -29.39
N ARG A 886 -25.63 -52.86 -30.38
CA ARG A 886 -24.50 -52.98 -31.32
C ARG A 886 -23.20 -52.58 -30.64
N LEU A 887 -22.30 -53.54 -30.43
CA LEU A 887 -21.05 -53.36 -29.70
C LEU A 887 -20.14 -52.27 -30.30
N TRP A 888 -20.10 -52.13 -31.63
CA TRP A 888 -19.24 -51.17 -32.31
C TRP A 888 -19.59 -49.70 -32.01
N ILE A 889 -20.85 -49.39 -31.65
CA ILE A 889 -21.28 -48.02 -31.32
C ILE A 889 -20.60 -47.53 -30.05
N GLY A 890 -20.51 -48.38 -29.02
CA GLY A 890 -19.77 -48.03 -27.79
C GLY A 890 -18.30 -47.78 -28.08
N LYS A 891 -17.67 -48.64 -28.89
CA LYS A 891 -16.27 -48.49 -29.31
C LYS A 891 -16.02 -47.19 -30.07
N ALA A 892 -16.89 -46.87 -31.03
CA ALA A 892 -16.81 -45.63 -31.82
C ALA A 892 -16.96 -44.39 -30.93
N ILE A 893 -17.93 -44.38 -30.01
CA ILE A 893 -18.11 -43.27 -29.05
C ILE A 893 -16.86 -43.08 -28.21
N PHE A 894 -16.30 -44.16 -27.64
CA PHE A 894 -15.10 -44.05 -26.82
C PHE A 894 -13.87 -43.63 -27.63
N ALA A 895 -13.74 -44.04 -28.89
CA ALA A 895 -12.70 -43.53 -29.78
C ALA A 895 -12.85 -42.02 -30.04
N VAL A 896 -14.08 -41.55 -30.27
CA VAL A 896 -14.37 -40.11 -30.41
C VAL A 896 -14.10 -39.36 -29.11
N LEU A 897 -14.50 -39.88 -27.95
CA LEU A 897 -14.22 -39.26 -26.65
C LEU A 897 -12.72 -39.18 -26.37
N ALA A 898 -11.93 -40.19 -26.79
CA ALA A 898 -10.48 -40.14 -26.69
C ALA A 898 -9.90 -39.00 -27.53
N LEU A 899 -10.33 -38.87 -28.79
CA LEU A 899 -9.92 -37.77 -29.68
C LEU A 899 -10.35 -36.39 -29.14
N LEU A 900 -11.59 -36.26 -28.69
CA LEU A 900 -12.10 -35.01 -28.09
C LEU A 900 -11.33 -34.63 -26.82
N SER A 901 -10.93 -35.61 -26.00
CA SER A 901 -10.11 -35.35 -24.82
C SER A 901 -8.71 -34.86 -25.19
N LEU A 902 -8.08 -35.43 -26.23
CA LEU A 902 -6.80 -34.93 -26.75
C LEU A 902 -6.92 -33.50 -27.31
N LEU A 903 -8.00 -33.21 -28.05
CA LEU A 903 -8.29 -31.86 -28.54
C LEU A 903 -8.52 -30.87 -27.39
N ALA A 904 -9.25 -31.29 -26.34
CA ALA A 904 -9.44 -30.47 -25.14
C ALA A 904 -8.12 -30.20 -24.42
N SER A 905 -7.22 -31.19 -24.33
CA SER A 905 -5.86 -31.00 -23.80
C SER A 905 -5.08 -29.94 -24.58
N GLN A 906 -5.14 -29.99 -25.92
CA GLN A 906 -4.48 -29.02 -26.79
C GLN A 906 -5.07 -27.61 -26.61
N GLN A 907 -6.40 -27.48 -26.57
CA GLN A 907 -7.06 -26.19 -26.38
C GLN A 907 -6.82 -25.62 -24.99
N ALA A 908 -6.86 -26.46 -23.95
CA ALA A 908 -6.52 -26.05 -22.59
C ALA A 908 -5.08 -25.54 -22.55
N ASN A 909 -4.10 -26.30 -23.03
CA ASN A 909 -2.71 -25.81 -23.09
C ASN A 909 -2.57 -24.53 -23.92
N ALA A 910 -3.27 -24.41 -25.06
CA ALA A 910 -3.26 -23.18 -25.84
C ALA A 910 -3.80 -21.97 -25.06
N PHE A 911 -4.84 -22.14 -24.25
CA PHE A 911 -5.34 -21.10 -23.35
C PHE A 911 -4.34 -20.77 -22.23
N PHE A 912 -3.88 -21.78 -21.48
CA PHE A 912 -2.94 -21.59 -20.38
C PHE A 912 -1.63 -20.95 -20.85
N ASP A 913 -1.13 -21.32 -22.03
CA ASP A 913 0.10 -20.78 -22.63
C ASP A 913 -0.12 -19.42 -23.33
N GLY A 914 -1.33 -18.82 -23.23
CA GLY A 914 -1.61 -17.51 -23.81
C GLY A 914 -1.79 -17.49 -25.33
N LYS A 915 -1.79 -18.64 -26.01
CA LYS A 915 -2.01 -18.71 -27.46
C LYS A 915 -3.44 -18.33 -27.87
N ALA A 916 -4.37 -18.29 -26.91
CA ALA A 916 -5.75 -17.82 -27.10
C ALA A 916 -5.93 -16.29 -26.98
N GLY A 917 -4.84 -15.54 -26.74
CA GLY A 917 -4.88 -14.09 -26.51
C GLY A 917 -4.90 -13.70 -25.04
N ASP A 918 -5.05 -12.40 -24.77
CA ASP A 918 -5.06 -11.84 -23.42
C ASP A 918 -6.27 -12.32 -22.61
N LEU A 919 -6.08 -12.49 -21.30
CA LEU A 919 -7.18 -12.78 -20.39
C LEU A 919 -7.94 -11.49 -20.11
N LYS A 920 -9.26 -11.48 -20.39
CA LYS A 920 -10.15 -10.35 -20.11
C LYS A 920 -11.46 -10.82 -19.47
N VAL A 921 -11.62 -10.57 -18.17
CA VAL A 921 -12.84 -10.87 -17.40
C VAL A 921 -13.61 -9.57 -17.14
N GLY A 922 -14.84 -9.45 -17.65
CA GLY A 922 -15.63 -8.22 -17.60
C GLY A 922 -16.67 -8.15 -18.73
N PRO A 923 -17.33 -7.02 -18.99
CA PRO A 923 -17.12 -5.76 -18.32
C PRO A 923 -17.69 -5.79 -16.90
N ILE A 924 -16.91 -5.27 -15.94
CA ILE A 924 -17.43 -4.74 -14.69
C ILE A 924 -18.02 -3.36 -15.04
N PRO A 925 -19.32 -3.12 -14.85
CA PRO A 925 -19.98 -1.90 -15.31
C PRO A 925 -19.42 -0.63 -14.66
N THR A 926 -19.60 0.50 -15.35
CA THR A 926 -19.48 1.85 -14.79
C THR A 926 -20.34 1.98 -13.53
N GLY A 927 -19.83 2.67 -12.52
CA GLY A 927 -20.53 2.88 -11.26
C GLY A 927 -20.34 1.77 -10.22
N THR A 928 -19.58 0.72 -10.51
CA THR A 928 -19.28 -0.35 -9.54
C THR A 928 -18.29 0.17 -8.49
N PRO A 929 -18.57 0.08 -7.17
CA PRO A 929 -17.58 0.43 -6.15
C PRO A 929 -16.33 -0.45 -6.30
N VAL A 930 -15.16 0.17 -6.40
CA VAL A 930 -13.90 -0.57 -6.60
C VAL A 930 -13.62 -1.51 -5.44
N SER A 931 -13.85 -1.04 -4.21
CA SER A 931 -13.66 -1.83 -2.98
C SER A 931 -14.61 -3.03 -2.86
N LEU A 932 -15.73 -3.08 -3.62
CA LEU A 932 -16.61 -4.26 -3.66
C LEU A 932 -15.89 -5.50 -4.21
N VAL A 933 -14.96 -5.30 -5.13
CA VAL A 933 -14.16 -6.38 -5.73
C VAL A 933 -12.80 -6.49 -5.05
N MET A 934 -12.13 -5.36 -4.79
CA MET A 934 -10.79 -5.36 -4.23
C MET A 934 -10.71 -5.83 -2.77
N ASN A 935 -11.80 -5.72 -2.00
CA ASN A 935 -11.82 -6.18 -0.61
C ASN A 935 -12.20 -7.66 -0.46
N MET A 936 -12.25 -8.44 -1.55
CA MET A 936 -12.60 -9.86 -1.47
C MET A 936 -11.60 -10.64 -0.61
N ASN A 937 -12.07 -11.23 0.49
CA ASN A 937 -11.27 -12.10 1.34
C ASN A 937 -11.21 -13.52 0.74
N PRO A 938 -10.04 -13.98 0.21
CA PRO A 938 -9.91 -15.32 -0.36
C PRO A 938 -10.04 -16.44 0.67
N GLU A 939 -10.04 -16.11 1.96
CA GLU A 939 -10.24 -17.06 3.06
C GLU A 939 -11.68 -17.11 3.59
N ALA A 940 -12.60 -16.33 3.00
CA ALA A 940 -14.02 -16.40 3.33
C ALA A 940 -14.58 -17.84 3.16
N PRO A 941 -15.69 -18.21 3.84
CA PRO A 941 -16.24 -19.54 3.73
C PRO A 941 -16.44 -19.97 2.28
N ALA A 942 -16.02 -21.18 1.92
CA ALA A 942 -15.97 -21.64 0.53
C ALA A 942 -17.33 -21.53 -0.20
N GLY A 943 -18.44 -21.72 0.53
CA GLY A 943 -19.79 -21.52 -0.01
C GLY A 943 -20.06 -20.07 -0.40
N ASP A 944 -19.68 -19.11 0.45
CA ASP A 944 -19.83 -17.67 0.18
C ASP A 944 -18.93 -17.23 -0.98
N LEU A 945 -17.68 -17.69 -1.02
CA LEU A 945 -16.76 -17.45 -2.16
C LEU A 945 -17.33 -17.96 -3.47
N LEU A 946 -17.87 -19.18 -3.47
CA LEU A 946 -18.47 -19.76 -4.66
C LEU A 946 -19.69 -18.93 -5.13
N GLN A 947 -20.52 -18.45 -4.19
CA GLN A 947 -21.63 -17.55 -4.53
C GLN A 947 -21.14 -16.20 -5.05
N ALA A 948 -20.06 -15.65 -4.51
CA ALA A 948 -19.43 -14.42 -5.01
C ALA A 948 -18.94 -14.58 -6.45
N VAL A 949 -18.24 -15.69 -6.75
CA VAL A 949 -17.78 -16.02 -8.11
C VAL A 949 -18.96 -16.22 -9.06
N PHE A 950 -20.00 -16.95 -8.64
CA PHE A 950 -21.19 -17.15 -9.46
C PHE A 950 -21.98 -15.86 -9.68
N GLY A 951 -22.15 -15.03 -8.65
CA GLY A 951 -22.80 -13.72 -8.74
C GLY A 951 -22.07 -12.80 -9.71
N LEU A 952 -20.75 -12.69 -9.56
CA LEU A 952 -19.89 -11.94 -10.49
C LEU A 952 -20.04 -12.45 -11.93
N THR A 953 -19.97 -13.77 -12.12
CA THR A 953 -20.11 -14.40 -13.45
C THR A 953 -21.47 -14.11 -14.07
N ARG A 954 -22.56 -14.30 -13.31
CA ARG A 954 -23.93 -14.01 -13.78
C ARG A 954 -24.09 -12.53 -14.12
N GLY A 955 -23.62 -11.63 -13.26
CA GLY A 955 -23.66 -10.19 -13.51
C GLY A 955 -22.97 -9.82 -14.83
N ILE A 956 -21.74 -10.30 -15.04
CA ILE A 956 -20.99 -10.10 -16.30
C ILE A 956 -21.75 -10.67 -17.49
N LEU A 957 -22.29 -11.89 -17.39
CA LEU A 957 -23.03 -12.53 -18.47
C LEU A 957 -24.32 -11.78 -18.81
N ARG A 958 -25.06 -11.26 -17.82
CA ARG A 958 -26.26 -10.44 -18.05
C ARG A 958 -25.93 -9.15 -18.79
N VAL A 959 -24.86 -8.46 -18.37
CA VAL A 959 -24.39 -7.24 -19.04
C VAL A 959 -24.00 -7.53 -20.50
N ARG A 960 -23.24 -8.61 -20.74
CA ARG A 960 -22.81 -9.00 -22.09
C ARG A 960 -23.96 -9.43 -22.99
N LYS A 961 -24.89 -10.26 -22.48
CA LYS A 961 -25.98 -10.85 -23.28
C LYS A 961 -26.83 -9.78 -23.94
N SER A 962 -27.07 -8.68 -23.24
CA SER A 962 -27.99 -7.62 -23.65
C SER A 962 -27.29 -6.33 -24.09
N SER A 963 -25.95 -6.32 -24.13
CA SER A 963 -25.14 -5.13 -24.42
C SER A 963 -25.65 -3.89 -23.68
N LEU A 964 -25.94 -4.05 -22.39
CA LEU A 964 -26.66 -3.04 -21.60
C LEU A 964 -25.85 -1.74 -21.52
N PRO A 965 -26.51 -0.56 -21.63
CA PRO A 965 -25.86 0.72 -21.39
C PRO A 965 -25.58 0.94 -19.89
N ASP A 966 -24.81 1.98 -19.58
CA ASP A 966 -24.56 2.41 -18.20
C ASP A 966 -25.87 2.66 -17.45
N GLY A 967 -25.93 2.31 -16.17
CA GLY A 967 -27.18 2.27 -15.40
C GLY A 967 -27.81 0.87 -15.42
N PRO A 968 -28.53 0.45 -16.49
CA PRO A 968 -29.07 -0.92 -16.57
C PRO A 968 -27.99 -2.00 -16.47
N ALA A 969 -26.79 -1.78 -17.02
CA ALA A 969 -25.66 -2.69 -16.85
C ALA A 969 -25.27 -2.83 -15.38
N TRP A 970 -25.20 -1.69 -14.67
CA TRP A 970 -24.92 -1.66 -13.25
C TRP A 970 -26.01 -2.36 -12.43
N GLU A 971 -27.30 -2.09 -12.71
CA GLU A 971 -28.42 -2.74 -12.01
C GLU A 971 -28.37 -4.26 -12.19
N ALA A 972 -28.22 -4.74 -13.42
CA ALA A 972 -28.12 -6.17 -13.71
C ALA A 972 -26.91 -6.83 -13.03
N PHE A 973 -25.79 -6.11 -12.92
CA PHE A 973 -24.60 -6.60 -12.21
C PHE A 973 -24.81 -6.59 -10.70
N ARG A 974 -25.32 -5.50 -10.14
CA ARG A 974 -25.59 -5.31 -8.71
C ARG A 974 -26.53 -6.39 -8.19
N ASP A 975 -27.62 -6.66 -8.91
CA ASP A 975 -28.65 -7.63 -8.50
C ASP A 975 -28.09 -9.06 -8.38
N GLU A 976 -27.02 -9.39 -9.11
CA GLU A 976 -26.38 -10.70 -9.08
C GLU A 976 -25.16 -10.75 -8.15
N ALA A 977 -24.33 -9.70 -8.14
CA ALA A 977 -22.99 -9.73 -7.59
C ALA A 977 -22.84 -8.97 -6.26
N ALA A 978 -23.66 -7.94 -5.99
CA ALA A 978 -23.42 -7.05 -4.85
C ALA A 978 -23.48 -7.78 -3.50
N ALA A 979 -24.60 -8.45 -3.19
CA ALA A 979 -24.74 -9.14 -1.91
C ALA A 979 -23.72 -10.28 -1.71
N PRO A 980 -23.47 -11.18 -2.67
CA PRO A 980 -22.42 -12.19 -2.54
C PRO A 980 -21.02 -11.61 -2.33
N LEU A 981 -20.65 -10.54 -3.05
CA LEU A 981 -19.35 -9.88 -2.90
C LEU A 981 -19.21 -9.19 -1.54
N MET A 982 -20.28 -8.57 -1.04
CA MET A 982 -20.30 -7.98 0.30
C MET A 982 -20.04 -9.01 1.40
N ARG A 983 -20.64 -10.21 1.31
CA ARG A 983 -20.46 -11.28 2.31
C ARG A 983 -19.02 -11.76 2.43
N VAL A 984 -18.28 -11.75 1.32
CA VAL A 984 -16.86 -12.14 1.28
C VAL A 984 -15.92 -10.96 1.41
N SER A 985 -16.42 -9.74 1.63
CA SER A 985 -15.58 -8.57 1.82
C SER A 985 -14.85 -8.63 3.16
N LYS A 986 -13.56 -8.28 3.17
CA LYS A 986 -12.74 -8.13 4.37
C LYS A 986 -12.97 -6.78 5.07
N CYS A 987 -13.41 -5.78 4.32
CA CYS A 987 -13.85 -4.48 4.82
C CYS A 987 -15.04 -4.00 3.98
N PRO A 988 -16.29 -4.09 4.48
CA PRO A 988 -17.47 -3.67 3.73
C PRO A 988 -17.71 -2.14 3.73
N ASP A 989 -16.87 -1.37 4.41
CA ASP A 989 -16.97 0.08 4.53
C ASP A 989 -16.28 0.82 3.38
N PHE A 990 -17.07 1.29 2.42
CA PHE A 990 -16.56 1.91 1.19
C PHE A 990 -16.55 3.44 1.18
N VAL A 991 -17.15 4.09 2.18
CA VAL A 991 -17.24 5.55 2.23
C VAL A 991 -15.93 6.12 2.76
N GLN A 992 -15.26 6.93 1.96
CA GLN A 992 -13.89 7.36 2.22
C GLN A 992 -13.80 8.68 3.01
N ASP A 993 -14.72 9.62 2.76
CA ASP A 993 -14.68 11.03 3.20
C ASP A 993 -15.50 11.33 4.45
N ARG A 994 -15.70 10.36 5.34
CA ARG A 994 -16.64 10.50 6.48
C ARG A 994 -16.31 11.63 7.43
N GLY A 995 -15.04 12.02 7.55
CA GLY A 995 -14.55 12.83 8.66
C GLY A 995 -14.76 12.14 10.01
N HIS A 996 -14.79 12.92 11.09
CA HIS A 996 -15.24 12.49 12.41
C HIS A 996 -16.26 13.48 12.98
N TRP A 997 -16.95 13.11 14.06
CA TRP A 997 -17.98 13.96 14.69
C TRP A 997 -17.50 14.72 15.93
N PHE A 998 -16.24 14.55 16.33
CA PHE A 998 -15.63 15.42 17.35
C PHE A 998 -15.70 16.88 16.89
N ALA A 999 -16.02 17.78 17.83
CA ALA A 999 -16.20 19.23 17.60
C ALA A 999 -17.39 19.66 16.72
N ASP A 1000 -18.16 18.75 16.12
CA ASP A 1000 -19.31 19.12 15.28
C ASP A 1000 -20.44 19.81 16.07
N ALA A 1001 -20.56 19.50 17.37
CA ALA A 1001 -21.54 20.11 18.26
C ALA A 1001 -21.14 21.50 18.82
N LEU A 1002 -19.93 21.99 18.51
CA LEU A 1002 -19.50 23.30 18.97
C LEU A 1002 -20.32 24.42 18.31
N PRO A 1003 -20.53 25.56 18.99
CA PRO A 1003 -21.04 26.78 18.38
C PRO A 1003 -20.19 27.24 17.18
N ASP A 1004 -20.82 27.93 16.22
CA ASP A 1004 -20.16 28.37 14.98
C ASP A 1004 -19.00 29.36 15.22
N ASP A 1005 -19.10 30.21 16.25
CA ASP A 1005 -18.03 31.12 16.67
C ASP A 1005 -16.84 30.35 17.24
N GLU A 1006 -17.08 29.37 18.12
CA GLU A 1006 -16.02 28.50 18.64
C GLU A 1006 -15.34 27.68 17.53
N LYS A 1007 -16.08 27.21 16.53
CA LYS A 1007 -15.51 26.52 15.36
C LYS A 1007 -14.60 27.44 14.54
N LYS A 1008 -15.01 28.69 14.31
CA LYS A 1008 -14.19 29.70 13.61
C LYS A 1008 -12.91 30.03 14.38
N GLN A 1009 -13.04 30.21 15.70
CA GLN A 1009 -11.90 30.44 16.59
C GLN A 1009 -10.94 29.25 16.60
N LEU A 1010 -11.47 28.03 16.73
CA LEU A 1010 -10.67 26.81 16.64
C LEU A 1010 -9.94 26.71 15.31
N LYS A 1011 -10.61 27.00 14.18
CA LYS A 1011 -9.97 27.05 12.85
C LYS A 1011 -8.81 28.06 12.80
N ALA A 1012 -9.00 29.26 13.35
CA ALA A 1012 -7.94 30.28 13.44
C ALA A 1012 -6.73 29.76 14.24
N PHE A 1013 -6.96 29.06 15.36
CA PHE A 1013 -5.90 28.44 16.15
C PHE A 1013 -5.20 27.31 15.38
N LEU A 1014 -5.93 26.45 14.67
CA LEU A 1014 -5.33 25.35 13.90
C LEU A 1014 -4.38 25.83 12.79
N LYS A 1015 -4.57 27.05 12.27
CA LYS A 1015 -3.61 27.68 11.34
C LYS A 1015 -2.28 28.03 11.98
N THR A 1016 -2.22 28.19 13.31
CA THR A 1016 -0.99 28.53 14.05
C THR A 1016 -0.11 27.33 14.35
N LEU A 1017 -0.64 26.10 14.21
CA LEU A 1017 0.01 24.84 14.63
C LEU A 1017 1.12 24.35 13.70
#